data_AF-A0A5B2Z3Q2-F1
#
_entry.id   AF-A0A5B2Z3Q2-F1
#
_cell.length_a   1.000
_cell.length_b   1.000
_cell.length_c   1.000
_cell.angle_alpha   90.00
_cell.angle_beta   90.00
_cell.angle_gamma   90.00
#
_symmetry.space_group_name_H-M   'P 1'
#
loop_
_entity.id
_entity.type
_entity.pdbx_description
1 polymer ?
#
loop_
_entity_poly.entity_id
_entity_poly.type
_entity_poly.pdbx_seq_one_letter_code
_entity_poly.pdbx_strand_id
1 'polypeptide(L)'
;MSTKGSSTKYKKWTFNLRHYDYAGIFFISLSFASMISTGIFAIPLISDFVLNEKFDWFEDWNNLLFSITSALGCIWGIMAHSQFEFVTKLIRNTWNSCRKLDPLIGEYDYKTLNPETNQMEDGYVYHSLVDFWDRENEVPHWLDKGKYWKFFLELQKINKNVKLEVVKDINLPFKMGKGNVTAILKKTDNGNQMTNKNGSRTEDVSIFQIVIPQWLVMNTEYKRFNIFSQSEINTITSIVSEVNKNTPRIIDEIIFNQKPALKNSGSIFTSLYTYLNKSLPIRIVYGRVKEFLPGAKKRQIQYTNENLSRLPLDYLIESILIKSKTLGIKETSLDKLYSITEFLKKEYDKLGLGEGSSEYHNLHHSLEVAYMSLNMLPSEIHGYSITNKDYEIMLVAALLHDYDPAMGSSSHYDLKYSRVPTVASTMAEIKKRKIHEAYFQLSPDELRKFFRKYESPFVPAKEFATTHPEMLDGKSNKTESKIIEALIWRTDYPYNENAYNNFNQLLKEIDVEEISVEKINLIAEILSLADLSVTYLSSDPLLAWNRVVKLYEELDFPIVEAVSRTDRFLSLFSEGSLFKDIITRKNFPEAFRQKWNNVYQFFHEGNPSNKINNLILNAKTKYDKVNMDAMTINCDFLITNALKNKNEYYIAIVRNKDEIINTQSKLAGHQIDNLEILPGNSENILPFIKDKAVDNFIITLFCDKSKKMINRENILRNLLTAYSSKLSQEGTIQIVIENDVELKRIIPLISEHDYKITESNEMILTKVNNPEILFDSRPVKIITIQNLYKNTNNRNFNSNNFGSFDNNA
;
A
#
# COMPACT_ATOMS: atom_id res chain seq x y z
N MET A 1 48.22 -22.58 -2.47
CA MET A 1 47.76 -22.25 -1.10
C MET A 1 46.24 -22.16 -1.13
N SER A 2 45.57 -23.02 -0.37
CA SER A 2 44.12 -23.23 -0.42
C SER A 2 43.39 -22.09 0.31
N THR A 3 42.51 -21.37 -0.39
CA THR A 3 41.51 -20.49 0.23
C THR A 3 40.43 -21.37 0.85
N LYS A 4 40.45 -21.51 2.18
CA LYS A 4 39.34 -22.10 2.93
C LYS A 4 38.13 -21.18 2.80
N GLY A 5 37.25 -21.48 1.84
CA GLY A 5 35.91 -20.95 1.80
C GLY A 5 35.15 -21.41 3.05
N SER A 6 34.78 -20.47 3.90
CA SER A 6 33.75 -20.65 4.92
C SER A 6 32.44 -20.96 4.20
N SER A 7 32.11 -22.25 4.03
CA SER A 7 30.84 -22.66 3.46
C SER A 7 29.75 -22.52 4.53
N THR A 8 29.07 -21.37 4.55
CA THR A 8 27.84 -21.18 5.33
C THR A 8 26.82 -22.22 4.84
N LYS A 9 26.46 -23.21 5.68
CA LYS A 9 25.47 -24.24 5.33
C LYS A 9 24.07 -23.62 5.34
N TYR A 10 23.55 -23.29 4.15
CA TYR A 10 22.15 -22.90 3.99
C TYR A 10 21.26 -24.14 4.01
N LYS A 11 20.21 -24.15 4.85
CA LYS A 11 19.06 -25.06 4.63
C LYS A 11 18.16 -24.45 3.57
N LYS A 12 17.84 -25.23 2.53
CA LYS A 12 17.03 -24.80 1.39
C LYS A 12 15.74 -25.61 1.31
N TRP A 13 14.61 -24.93 1.17
CA TRP A 13 13.31 -25.52 0.83
C TRP A 13 12.81 -24.90 -0.47
N THR A 14 12.11 -25.66 -1.30
CA THR A 14 11.62 -25.18 -2.59
C THR A 14 10.19 -25.61 -2.83
N PHE A 15 9.32 -24.67 -3.20
CA PHE A 15 8.04 -24.99 -3.81
C PHE A 15 8.25 -25.21 -5.30
N ASN A 16 7.91 -26.41 -5.75
CA ASN A 16 8.23 -26.93 -7.06
C ASN A 16 6.99 -27.60 -7.66
N LEU A 17 6.62 -27.17 -8.87
CA LEU A 17 5.40 -27.65 -9.55
C LEU A 17 5.45 -29.15 -9.88
N ARG A 18 6.63 -29.77 -10.02
CA ARG A 18 6.72 -31.21 -10.24
C ARG A 18 6.21 -32.01 -9.07
N HIS A 19 6.37 -31.51 -7.84
CA HIS A 19 5.78 -32.18 -6.68
C HIS A 19 4.24 -32.12 -6.72
N TYR A 20 3.68 -31.05 -7.29
CA TYR A 20 2.23 -30.94 -7.52
C TYR A 20 1.79 -31.88 -8.64
N ASP A 21 2.55 -31.97 -9.74
CA ASP A 21 2.29 -32.96 -10.80
C ASP A 21 2.33 -34.40 -10.25
N TYR A 22 3.34 -34.75 -9.45
CA TYR A 22 3.44 -36.07 -8.81
C TYR A 22 2.31 -36.35 -7.83
N ALA A 23 1.94 -35.36 -7.01
CA ALA A 23 0.77 -35.47 -6.13
C ALA A 23 -0.51 -35.69 -6.95
N GLY A 24 -0.69 -34.95 -8.05
CA GLY A 24 -1.81 -35.13 -8.97
C GLY A 24 -1.87 -36.52 -9.58
N ILE A 25 -0.73 -37.07 -10.02
CA ILE A 25 -0.61 -38.44 -10.56
C ILE A 25 -0.90 -39.48 -9.47
N PHE A 26 -0.39 -39.28 -8.26
CA PHE A 26 -0.66 -40.15 -7.12
C PHE A 26 -2.15 -40.21 -6.80
N PHE A 27 -2.82 -39.06 -6.67
CA PHE A 27 -4.24 -39.01 -6.31
C PHE A 27 -5.18 -39.54 -7.39
N ILE A 28 -4.86 -39.34 -8.68
CA ILE A 28 -5.65 -39.95 -9.75
C ILE A 28 -5.44 -41.47 -9.81
N SER A 29 -4.21 -41.95 -9.57
CA SER A 29 -3.93 -43.39 -9.48
C SER A 29 -4.64 -44.02 -8.29
N LEU A 30 -4.66 -43.33 -7.14
CA LEU A 30 -5.43 -43.71 -5.96
C LEU A 30 -6.93 -43.77 -6.29
N SER A 31 -7.45 -42.80 -7.02
CA SER A 31 -8.85 -42.80 -7.46
C SER A 31 -9.18 -44.03 -8.32
N PHE A 32 -8.34 -44.36 -9.31
CA PHE A 32 -8.53 -45.56 -10.12
C PHE A 32 -8.47 -46.85 -9.30
N ALA A 33 -7.47 -46.98 -8.41
CA ALA A 33 -7.35 -48.15 -7.54
C ALA A 33 -8.58 -48.29 -6.61
N SER A 34 -9.04 -47.17 -6.05
CA SER A 34 -10.24 -47.09 -5.23
C SER A 34 -11.50 -47.44 -6.02
N MET A 35 -11.63 -46.99 -7.26
CA MET A 35 -12.77 -47.33 -8.13
C MET A 35 -12.82 -48.83 -8.43
N ILE A 36 -11.67 -49.44 -8.75
CA ILE A 36 -11.56 -50.89 -8.97
C ILE A 36 -11.93 -51.65 -7.69
N SER A 37 -11.39 -51.22 -6.55
CA SER A 37 -11.70 -51.80 -5.23
C SER A 37 -13.20 -51.70 -4.91
N THR A 38 -13.83 -50.55 -5.14
CA THR A 38 -15.29 -50.40 -5.01
C THR A 38 -16.03 -51.40 -5.89
N GLY A 39 -15.62 -51.60 -7.14
CA GLY A 39 -16.22 -52.61 -8.01
C GLY A 39 -16.09 -54.03 -7.44
N ILE A 40 -14.88 -54.41 -6.99
CA ILE A 40 -14.60 -55.76 -6.46
C ILE A 40 -15.43 -56.07 -5.21
N PHE A 41 -15.58 -55.12 -4.28
CA PHE A 41 -16.28 -55.36 -3.02
C PHE A 41 -17.78 -55.06 -3.08
N ALA A 42 -18.23 -54.16 -3.96
CA ALA A 42 -19.65 -53.81 -4.09
C ALA A 42 -20.44 -54.82 -4.94
N ILE A 43 -19.80 -55.46 -5.94
CA ILE A 43 -20.49 -56.46 -6.78
C ILE A 43 -20.97 -57.67 -5.95
N PRO A 44 -20.15 -58.29 -5.08
CA PRO A 44 -20.61 -59.34 -4.17
C PRO A 44 -21.74 -58.85 -3.25
N LEU A 45 -21.61 -57.68 -2.65
CA LEU A 45 -22.64 -57.07 -1.81
C LEU A 45 -23.99 -56.90 -2.50
N ILE A 46 -24.00 -56.40 -3.73
CA ILE A 46 -25.23 -56.24 -4.51
C ILE A 46 -25.80 -57.61 -4.87
N SER A 47 -24.93 -58.56 -5.23
CA SER A 47 -25.32 -59.95 -5.48
C SER A 47 -25.97 -60.58 -4.24
N ASP A 48 -25.35 -60.47 -3.06
CA ASP A 48 -25.84 -61.04 -1.81
C ASP A 48 -27.11 -60.34 -1.33
N PHE A 49 -27.21 -59.02 -1.49
CA PHE A 49 -28.43 -58.26 -1.17
C PHE A 49 -29.61 -58.59 -2.10
N VAL A 50 -29.35 -58.95 -3.37
CA VAL A 50 -30.38 -59.24 -4.37
C VAL A 50 -30.75 -60.73 -4.39
N LEU A 51 -29.81 -61.64 -4.09
CA LEU A 51 -29.99 -63.08 -4.21
C LEU A 51 -30.23 -63.80 -2.86
N ASN A 52 -29.79 -63.24 -1.72
CA ASN A 52 -30.01 -63.84 -0.40
C ASN A 52 -31.04 -63.03 0.43
N GLU A 53 -32.01 -63.72 1.04
CA GLU A 53 -33.04 -63.10 1.90
C GLU A 53 -32.52 -62.62 3.27
N LYS A 54 -31.24 -62.86 3.62
CA LYS A 54 -30.64 -62.46 4.90
C LYS A 54 -29.23 -61.91 4.70
N PHE A 55 -29.07 -60.64 5.08
CA PHE A 55 -27.78 -59.95 5.17
C PHE A 55 -26.96 -60.49 6.35
N ASP A 56 -25.78 -61.05 6.10
CA ASP A 56 -24.89 -61.52 7.16
C ASP A 56 -24.03 -60.36 7.64
N TRP A 57 -24.44 -59.74 8.75
CA TRP A 57 -23.74 -58.60 9.33
C TRP A 57 -22.27 -58.88 9.72
N PHE A 58 -21.83 -60.12 9.85
CA PHE A 58 -20.45 -60.44 10.18
C PHE A 58 -19.56 -60.57 8.93
N GLU A 59 -20.11 -61.11 7.84
CA GLU A 59 -19.39 -61.32 6.57
C GLU A 59 -19.50 -60.11 5.63
N ASP A 60 -20.69 -59.52 5.50
CA ASP A 60 -21.01 -58.41 4.59
C ASP A 60 -20.55 -57.05 5.12
N TRP A 61 -20.33 -56.91 6.43
CA TRP A 61 -19.87 -55.64 7.02
C TRP A 61 -18.49 -55.23 6.52
N ASN A 62 -17.58 -56.20 6.32
CA ASN A 62 -16.26 -55.91 5.77
C ASN A 62 -16.39 -55.43 4.32
N ASN A 63 -17.16 -56.14 3.49
CA ASN A 63 -17.39 -55.74 2.10
C ASN A 63 -18.05 -54.34 2.03
N LEU A 64 -18.95 -54.02 2.96
CA LEU A 64 -19.64 -52.74 3.01
C LEU A 64 -18.69 -51.62 3.40
N LEU A 65 -17.90 -51.84 4.45
CA LEU A 65 -16.89 -50.90 4.89
C LEU A 65 -15.84 -50.67 3.79
N PHE A 66 -15.35 -51.72 3.15
CA PHE A 66 -14.39 -51.62 2.04
C PHE A 66 -14.98 -50.92 0.82
N SER A 67 -16.24 -51.20 0.47
CA SER A 67 -16.93 -50.54 -0.65
C SER A 67 -17.10 -49.04 -0.40
N ILE A 68 -17.58 -48.66 0.79
CA ILE A 68 -17.79 -47.26 1.18
C ILE A 68 -16.46 -46.52 1.27
N THR A 69 -15.47 -47.09 1.96
CA THR A 69 -14.14 -46.44 2.10
C THR A 69 -13.42 -46.31 0.77
N SER A 70 -13.54 -47.31 -0.12
CA SER A 70 -13.02 -47.24 -1.48
C SER A 70 -13.77 -46.19 -2.31
N ALA A 71 -15.09 -46.09 -2.21
CA ALA A 71 -15.86 -45.07 -2.93
C ALA A 71 -15.49 -43.65 -2.48
N LEU A 72 -15.32 -43.46 -1.16
CA LEU A 72 -14.81 -42.20 -0.59
C LEU A 72 -13.36 -41.91 -1.04
N GLY A 73 -12.51 -42.94 -1.12
CA GLY A 73 -11.15 -42.83 -1.66
C GLY A 73 -11.14 -42.41 -3.13
N CYS A 74 -12.09 -42.91 -3.93
CA CYS A 74 -12.27 -42.51 -5.32
C CYS A 74 -12.62 -41.01 -5.42
N ILE A 75 -13.64 -40.56 -4.69
CA ILE A 75 -14.07 -39.15 -4.64
C ILE A 75 -12.91 -38.25 -4.18
N TRP A 76 -12.22 -38.65 -3.11
CA TRP A 76 -11.07 -37.92 -2.59
C TRP A 76 -9.97 -37.78 -3.66
N GLY A 77 -9.60 -38.89 -4.32
CA GLY A 77 -8.58 -38.89 -5.36
C GLY A 77 -8.91 -37.94 -6.52
N ILE A 78 -10.15 -37.93 -7.01
CA ILE A 78 -10.60 -37.01 -8.08
C ILE A 78 -10.53 -35.55 -7.62
N MET A 79 -11.07 -35.26 -6.42
CA MET A 79 -11.08 -33.91 -5.86
C MET A 79 -9.67 -33.38 -5.65
N ALA A 80 -8.78 -34.20 -5.08
CA ALA A 80 -7.39 -33.84 -4.85
C ALA A 80 -6.65 -33.63 -6.17
N HIS A 81 -6.81 -34.53 -7.15
CA HIS A 81 -6.23 -34.39 -8.48
C HIS A 81 -6.61 -33.06 -9.13
N SER A 82 -7.91 -32.74 -9.16
CA SER A 82 -8.42 -31.48 -9.72
C SER A 82 -7.80 -30.24 -9.04
N GLN A 83 -7.62 -30.27 -7.71
CA GLN A 83 -6.98 -29.17 -6.98
C GLN A 83 -5.51 -28.97 -7.36
N PHE A 84 -4.71 -30.03 -7.47
CA PHE A 84 -3.30 -29.91 -7.84
C PHE A 84 -3.12 -29.52 -9.31
N GLU A 85 -3.95 -30.08 -10.20
CA GLU A 85 -3.93 -29.77 -11.62
C GLU A 85 -4.31 -28.30 -11.87
N PHE A 86 -5.37 -27.81 -11.21
CA PHE A 86 -5.82 -26.43 -11.31
C PHE A 86 -4.70 -25.44 -10.96
N VAL A 87 -4.05 -25.63 -9.81
CA VAL A 87 -2.96 -24.75 -9.36
C VAL A 87 -1.79 -24.77 -10.33
N THR A 88 -1.43 -25.95 -10.83
CA THR A 88 -0.31 -26.08 -11.75
C THR A 88 -0.58 -25.38 -13.08
N LYS A 89 -1.80 -25.54 -13.63
CA LYS A 89 -2.25 -24.82 -14.83
C LYS A 89 -2.30 -23.31 -14.59
N LEU A 90 -2.86 -22.86 -13.46
CA LEU A 90 -2.93 -21.45 -13.08
C LEU A 90 -1.55 -20.79 -13.12
N ILE A 91 -0.55 -21.42 -12.48
CA ILE A 91 0.81 -20.87 -12.39
C ILE A 91 1.50 -20.87 -13.77
N ARG A 92 1.43 -21.98 -14.53
CA ARG A 92 2.05 -22.07 -15.86
C ARG A 92 1.43 -21.09 -16.86
N ASN A 93 0.10 -20.99 -16.89
CA ASN A 93 -0.61 -20.08 -17.79
C ASN A 93 -0.33 -18.63 -17.45
N THR A 94 -0.34 -18.27 -16.17
CA THR A 94 -0.06 -16.89 -15.74
C THR A 94 1.36 -16.48 -16.08
N TRP A 95 2.35 -17.35 -15.85
CA TRP A 95 3.72 -17.09 -16.29
C TRP A 95 3.83 -16.86 -17.80
N ASN A 96 3.17 -17.71 -18.61
CA ASN A 96 3.12 -17.54 -20.06
C ASN A 96 2.47 -16.20 -20.43
N SER A 97 1.37 -15.82 -19.78
CA SER A 97 0.70 -14.53 -19.99
C SER A 97 1.59 -13.34 -19.61
N CYS A 98 2.34 -13.42 -18.50
CA CYS A 98 3.33 -12.39 -18.15
C CYS A 98 4.42 -12.26 -19.23
N ARG A 99 4.94 -13.37 -19.77
CA ARG A 99 5.94 -13.36 -20.85
C ARG A 99 5.39 -12.87 -22.20
N LYS A 100 4.08 -12.97 -22.42
CA LYS A 100 3.42 -12.35 -23.59
C LYS A 100 3.31 -10.83 -23.44
N LEU A 101 3.02 -10.35 -22.23
CA LEU A 101 2.98 -8.90 -21.94
C LEU A 101 4.37 -8.28 -22.01
N ASP A 102 5.36 -8.97 -21.46
CA ASP A 102 6.74 -8.53 -21.42
C ASP A 102 7.68 -9.71 -21.69
N PRO A 103 8.23 -9.83 -22.91
CA PRO A 103 9.13 -10.91 -23.26
C PRO A 103 10.45 -10.93 -22.48
N LEU A 104 10.80 -9.90 -21.71
CA LEU A 104 11.99 -9.83 -20.87
C LEU A 104 11.71 -10.15 -19.40
N ILE A 105 10.44 -10.24 -18.96
CA ILE A 105 10.12 -10.51 -17.54
C ILE A 105 10.72 -11.85 -17.09
N GLY A 106 11.52 -11.85 -16.03
CA GLY A 106 12.28 -13.02 -15.58
C GLY A 106 13.73 -13.05 -16.08
N GLU A 107 14.13 -12.15 -16.98
CA GLU A 107 15.50 -12.05 -17.51
C GLU A 107 16.19 -10.74 -17.14
N TYR A 108 15.46 -9.74 -16.62
CA TYR A 108 16.02 -8.44 -16.25
C TYR A 108 17.17 -8.56 -15.26
N ASP A 109 18.30 -7.93 -15.57
CA ASP A 109 19.37 -7.70 -14.62
C ASP A 109 18.99 -6.56 -13.67
N TYR A 110 19.07 -6.84 -12.39
CA TYR A 110 18.93 -5.83 -11.34
C TYR A 110 19.75 -6.28 -10.13
N LYS A 111 20.38 -5.33 -9.45
CA LYS A 111 21.14 -5.58 -8.23
C LYS A 111 20.72 -4.58 -7.16
N THR A 112 20.56 -5.05 -5.93
CA THR A 112 20.31 -4.19 -4.78
C THR A 112 21.57 -4.04 -3.94
N LEU A 113 21.87 -2.81 -3.53
CA LEU A 113 22.91 -2.55 -2.54
C LEU A 113 22.44 -2.99 -1.15
N ASN A 114 23.13 -3.96 -0.56
CA ASN A 114 22.93 -4.30 0.84
C ASN A 114 23.68 -3.28 1.72
N PRO A 115 22.98 -2.48 2.53
CA PRO A 115 23.60 -1.43 3.34
C PRO A 115 24.36 -1.97 4.56
N GLU A 116 24.05 -3.19 5.02
CA GLU A 116 24.76 -3.82 6.13
C GLU A 116 26.15 -4.29 5.71
N THR A 117 26.29 -4.73 4.45
CA THR A 117 27.54 -5.32 3.92
C THR A 117 28.26 -4.43 2.92
N ASN A 118 27.61 -3.37 2.43
CA ASN A 118 28.05 -2.50 1.34
C ASN A 118 28.39 -3.25 0.04
N GLN A 119 27.65 -4.33 -0.24
CA GLN A 119 27.84 -5.17 -1.43
C GLN A 119 26.57 -5.17 -2.29
N MET A 120 26.76 -5.26 -3.61
CA MET A 120 25.66 -5.44 -4.56
C MET A 120 25.23 -6.92 -4.54
N GLU A 121 23.99 -7.17 -4.16
CA GLU A 121 23.33 -8.48 -4.23
C GLU A 121 22.52 -8.58 -5.52
N ASP A 122 22.53 -9.74 -6.17
CA ASP A 122 21.74 -9.96 -7.39
C ASP A 122 20.24 -10.04 -7.06
N GLY A 123 19.40 -9.42 -7.89
CA GLY A 123 17.96 -9.32 -7.65
C GLY A 123 17.55 -8.07 -6.88
N TYR A 124 16.26 -7.99 -6.56
CA TYR A 124 15.69 -6.93 -5.72
C TYR A 124 15.45 -7.43 -4.30
N VAL A 125 16.06 -6.79 -3.29
CA VAL A 125 15.88 -7.10 -1.87
C VAL A 125 15.66 -5.82 -1.08
N TYR A 126 14.65 -5.79 -0.24
CA TYR A 126 14.50 -4.69 0.70
C TYR A 126 15.32 -4.92 1.98
N HIS A 127 16.21 -3.98 2.33
CA HIS A 127 17.13 -4.12 3.46
C HIS A 127 16.80 -3.26 4.69
N SER A 128 16.07 -2.15 4.57
CA SER A 128 15.68 -1.32 5.73
C SER A 128 14.56 -0.35 5.39
N LEU A 129 13.84 0.14 6.42
CA LEU A 129 13.01 1.36 6.38
C LEU A 129 13.89 2.56 6.03
N VAL A 130 14.25 2.64 4.75
CA VAL A 130 14.80 3.85 4.19
C VAL A 130 13.66 4.86 4.18
N ASP A 131 13.97 6.02 4.74
CA ASP A 131 13.07 7.11 5.09
C ASP A 131 11.96 7.35 4.06
N PHE A 132 10.86 7.93 4.53
CA PHE A 132 9.70 8.34 3.72
C PHE A 132 10.09 9.09 2.43
N TRP A 133 11.26 9.74 2.47
CA TRP A 133 11.81 10.63 1.46
C TRP A 133 12.89 10.02 0.57
N ASP A 134 13.29 8.76 0.80
CA ASP A 134 14.37 8.22 -0.01
C ASP A 134 13.87 7.85 -1.40
N ARG A 135 14.34 8.64 -2.37
CA ARG A 135 14.22 8.38 -3.80
C ARG A 135 14.86 7.03 -4.16
N GLU A 136 15.79 6.50 -3.35
CA GLU A 136 16.46 5.22 -3.57
C GLU A 136 15.65 3.97 -3.14
N ASN A 137 14.35 4.11 -2.85
CA ASN A 137 13.37 3.02 -3.03
C ASN A 137 12.85 2.93 -4.49
N GLU A 138 13.63 3.42 -5.45
CA GLU A 138 13.45 3.21 -6.89
C GLU A 138 13.40 1.71 -7.19
N VAL A 139 12.18 1.19 -7.26
CA VAL A 139 11.94 -0.13 -7.81
C VAL A 139 12.17 -0.05 -9.33
N PRO A 140 12.74 -1.08 -9.94
CA PRO A 140 12.86 -1.08 -11.39
C PRO A 140 11.48 -1.00 -12.03
N HIS A 141 11.38 -0.37 -13.20
CA HIS A 141 10.11 -0.14 -13.91
C HIS A 141 9.25 -1.40 -14.12
N TRP A 142 9.87 -2.59 -14.10
CA TRP A 142 9.19 -3.88 -14.24
C TRP A 142 8.58 -4.41 -12.94
N LEU A 143 8.92 -3.85 -11.77
CA LEU A 143 8.49 -4.31 -10.45
C LEU A 143 7.35 -3.44 -9.90
N ASP A 144 6.27 -4.10 -9.49
CA ASP A 144 5.18 -3.52 -8.72
C ASP A 144 5.50 -3.60 -7.22
N LYS A 145 5.75 -2.42 -6.64
CA LYS A 145 6.07 -2.25 -5.23
C LYS A 145 4.93 -2.73 -4.32
N GLY A 146 3.68 -2.53 -4.71
CA GLY A 146 2.50 -2.97 -3.97
C GLY A 146 2.39 -4.49 -3.91
N LYS A 147 2.60 -5.18 -5.03
CA LYS A 147 2.62 -6.66 -5.09
C LYS A 147 3.76 -7.23 -4.24
N TYR A 148 4.95 -6.62 -4.31
CA TYR A 148 6.08 -6.97 -3.45
C TYR A 148 5.73 -6.83 -1.96
N TRP A 149 5.18 -5.68 -1.55
CA TRP A 149 4.83 -5.42 -0.16
C TRP A 149 3.72 -6.32 0.36
N LYS A 150 2.67 -6.54 -0.43
CA LYS A 150 1.60 -7.46 -0.07
C LYS A 150 2.18 -8.83 0.28
N PHE A 151 3.06 -9.34 -0.57
CA PHE A 151 3.70 -10.64 -0.35
C PHE A 151 4.59 -10.62 0.90
N PHE A 152 5.48 -9.63 1.01
CA PHE A 152 6.38 -9.49 2.16
C PHE A 152 5.64 -9.41 3.50
N LEU A 153 4.60 -8.57 3.59
CA LEU A 153 3.84 -8.37 4.82
C LEU A 153 3.07 -9.62 5.25
N GLU A 154 2.48 -10.36 4.31
CA GLU A 154 1.81 -11.63 4.65
C GLU A 154 2.79 -12.70 5.15
N LEU A 155 4.02 -12.70 4.64
CA LEU A 155 5.08 -13.57 5.15
C LEU A 155 5.56 -13.12 6.53
N GLN A 156 5.67 -11.82 6.79
CA GLN A 156 6.05 -11.28 8.09
C GLN A 156 5.05 -11.59 9.20
N LYS A 157 3.75 -11.64 8.89
CA LYS A 157 2.71 -12.11 9.84
C LYS A 157 2.97 -13.54 10.34
N ILE A 158 3.66 -14.36 9.55
CA ILE A 158 4.01 -15.74 9.90
C ILE A 158 5.29 -15.77 10.72
N ASN A 159 6.31 -15.01 10.31
CA ASN A 159 7.61 -14.93 10.98
C ASN A 159 8.25 -13.55 10.77
N LYS A 160 8.65 -12.89 11.87
CA LYS A 160 9.21 -11.53 11.86
C LYS A 160 10.58 -11.42 11.18
N ASN A 161 11.34 -12.51 11.08
CA ASN A 161 12.71 -12.52 10.53
C ASN A 161 12.77 -12.98 9.06
N VAL A 162 11.78 -12.58 8.26
CA VAL A 162 11.72 -12.90 6.83
C VAL A 162 12.32 -11.75 6.00
N LYS A 163 13.13 -12.09 5.00
CA LYS A 163 13.56 -11.21 3.89
C LYS A 163 12.97 -11.75 2.58
N LEU A 164 12.45 -10.89 1.71
CA LEU A 164 11.94 -11.27 0.38
C LEU A 164 12.94 -10.81 -0.68
N GLU A 165 13.26 -11.69 -1.62
CA GLU A 165 14.23 -11.47 -2.70
C GLU A 165 13.57 -11.81 -4.04
N VAL A 166 13.64 -10.88 -5.00
CA VAL A 166 13.12 -11.06 -6.36
C VAL A 166 14.28 -11.31 -7.32
N VAL A 167 14.27 -12.46 -8.00
CA VAL A 167 15.39 -12.89 -8.87
C VAL A 167 14.92 -13.27 -10.27
N LYS A 168 15.88 -13.36 -11.20
CA LYS A 168 15.65 -13.92 -12.54
C LYS A 168 15.09 -15.34 -12.49
N ASP A 169 14.32 -15.69 -13.50
CA ASP A 169 13.77 -17.03 -13.71
C ASP A 169 14.87 -18.09 -13.85
N ILE A 170 16.09 -17.74 -14.28
CA ILE A 170 17.20 -18.70 -14.32
C ILE A 170 17.73 -19.05 -12.92
N ASN A 171 17.63 -18.11 -11.97
CA ASN A 171 18.02 -18.32 -10.56
C ASN A 171 16.95 -19.12 -9.79
N LEU A 172 15.71 -19.11 -10.29
CA LEU A 172 14.60 -19.98 -9.89
C LEU A 172 14.04 -20.69 -11.13
N PRO A 173 14.72 -21.73 -11.68
CA PRO A 173 14.42 -22.30 -13.00
C PRO A 173 12.95 -22.71 -13.12
N PHE A 174 12.16 -21.78 -13.65
CA PHE A 174 10.75 -21.95 -13.95
C PHE A 174 10.58 -22.48 -15.38
N LYS A 175 11.45 -22.02 -16.30
CA LYS A 175 11.47 -22.35 -17.73
C LYS A 175 11.93 -23.79 -18.04
N MET A 176 12.65 -24.47 -17.14
CA MET A 176 13.22 -25.79 -17.39
C MET A 176 13.21 -26.69 -16.16
N GLY A 177 12.89 -27.97 -16.37
CA GLY A 177 13.47 -29.13 -15.67
C GLY A 177 13.31 -29.24 -14.15
N LYS A 178 12.90 -28.19 -13.45
CA LYS A 178 12.68 -28.18 -12.00
C LYS A 178 11.41 -27.40 -11.69
N GLY A 179 11.02 -26.35 -12.41
CA GLY A 179 9.70 -25.71 -12.20
C GLY A 179 9.54 -25.13 -10.79
N ASN A 180 10.61 -24.54 -10.25
CA ASN A 180 10.60 -23.93 -8.93
C ASN A 180 9.83 -22.60 -8.99
N VAL A 181 8.82 -22.46 -8.15
CA VAL A 181 8.03 -21.23 -8.01
C VAL A 181 8.61 -20.33 -6.92
N THR A 182 9.19 -20.94 -5.87
CA THR A 182 9.70 -20.21 -4.71
C THR A 182 10.77 -21.03 -4.00
N ALA A 183 11.75 -20.36 -3.37
CA ALA A 183 12.70 -21.01 -2.49
C ALA A 183 12.79 -20.29 -1.13
N ILE A 184 13.02 -21.03 -0.05
CA ILE A 184 13.36 -20.50 1.27
C ILE A 184 14.79 -20.92 1.59
N LEU A 185 15.63 -19.94 1.92
CA LEU A 185 17.00 -20.11 2.40
C LEU A 185 17.05 -19.68 3.86
N LYS A 186 17.33 -20.62 4.77
CA LYS A 186 17.58 -20.28 6.18
C LYS A 186 19.05 -19.93 6.36
N LYS A 187 19.32 -18.70 6.77
CA LYS A 187 20.62 -18.26 7.27
C LYS A 187 20.63 -18.42 8.79
N THR A 188 21.66 -19.06 9.32
CA THR A 188 21.89 -19.19 10.76
C THR A 188 23.12 -18.35 11.07
N ASP A 189 22.96 -17.30 11.88
CA ASP A 189 24.08 -16.48 12.32
C ASP A 189 24.91 -17.28 13.31
N ASN A 190 26.00 -17.88 12.82
CA ASN A 190 26.97 -18.55 13.68
C ASN A 190 27.94 -17.55 14.38
N GLY A 191 27.69 -16.23 14.26
CA GLY A 191 28.66 -15.17 14.58
C GLY A 191 28.60 -14.56 15.98
N ASN A 192 27.49 -14.67 16.71
CA ASN A 192 27.34 -14.06 18.05
C ASN A 192 26.99 -15.11 19.11
N GLN A 193 27.88 -16.06 19.37
CA GLN A 193 27.89 -16.74 20.66
C GLN A 193 28.54 -15.83 21.71
N MET A 194 27.87 -14.75 22.11
CA MET A 194 28.12 -14.18 23.43
C MET A 194 27.47 -15.12 24.44
N THR A 195 28.27 -16.02 25.01
CA THR A 195 27.90 -16.82 26.17
C THR A 195 27.62 -15.88 27.34
N ASN A 196 26.35 -15.49 27.52
CA ASN A 196 25.91 -14.95 28.80
C ASN A 196 25.99 -16.09 29.83
N LYS A 197 26.78 -15.88 30.89
CA LYS A 197 27.03 -16.85 31.97
C LYS A 197 25.81 -17.26 32.79
N ASN A 198 24.61 -16.78 32.46
CA ASN A 198 23.36 -17.10 33.16
C ASN A 198 22.32 -17.68 32.19
N GLY A 199 22.41 -18.98 31.92
CA GLY A 199 21.28 -19.92 31.87
C GLY A 199 20.06 -19.70 30.96
N SER A 200 19.93 -18.65 30.14
CA SER A 200 18.86 -18.55 29.13
C SER A 200 19.43 -18.82 27.74
N ARG A 201 18.85 -19.81 27.04
CA ARG A 201 19.10 -20.02 25.61
C ARG A 201 18.65 -18.76 24.87
N THR A 202 19.58 -17.95 24.41
CA THR A 202 19.31 -16.99 23.34
C THR A 202 18.88 -17.79 22.11
N GLU A 203 17.63 -17.62 21.67
CA GLU A 203 17.14 -18.24 20.44
C GLU A 203 18.04 -17.83 19.28
N ASP A 204 18.57 -18.81 18.52
CA ASP A 204 19.29 -18.56 17.28
C ASP A 204 18.41 -17.69 16.36
N VAL A 205 18.77 -16.42 16.19
CA VAL A 205 18.05 -15.49 15.30
C VAL A 205 18.30 -15.94 13.86
N SER A 206 17.45 -16.85 13.39
CA SER A 206 17.51 -17.37 12.03
C SER A 206 16.76 -16.43 11.09
N ILE A 207 17.45 -15.94 10.06
CA ILE A 207 16.84 -15.13 9.00
C ILE A 207 16.39 -16.06 7.88
N PHE A 208 15.11 -15.96 7.50
CA PHE A 208 14.53 -16.71 6.38
C PHE A 208 14.47 -15.83 5.14
N GLN A 209 15.33 -16.11 4.17
CA GLN A 209 15.34 -15.43 2.88
C GLN A 209 14.44 -16.19 1.90
N ILE A 210 13.38 -15.55 1.44
CA ILE A 210 12.37 -16.10 0.53
C ILE A 210 12.63 -15.54 -0.85
N VAL A 211 12.94 -16.42 -1.79
CA VAL A 211 13.32 -16.08 -3.16
C VAL A 211 12.14 -16.33 -4.09
N ILE A 212 11.74 -15.31 -4.84
CA ILE A 212 10.61 -15.32 -5.79
C ILE A 212 11.05 -14.86 -7.20
N PRO A 213 10.42 -15.34 -8.28
CA PRO A 213 10.69 -14.86 -9.64
C PRO A 213 10.06 -13.48 -9.93
N GLN A 214 10.64 -12.75 -10.89
CA GLN A 214 10.22 -11.39 -11.27
C GLN A 214 8.74 -11.28 -11.66
N TRP A 215 8.21 -12.26 -12.39
CA TRP A 215 6.85 -12.20 -12.93
C TRP A 215 5.74 -12.15 -11.86
N LEU A 216 6.01 -12.61 -10.63
CA LEU A 216 5.04 -12.55 -9.52
C LEU A 216 4.79 -11.13 -9.01
N VAL A 217 5.74 -10.23 -9.22
CA VAL A 217 5.68 -8.84 -8.81
C VAL A 217 5.75 -7.92 -10.02
N MET A 218 5.30 -8.39 -11.19
CA MET A 218 5.34 -7.62 -12.42
C MET A 218 4.43 -6.38 -12.32
N ASN A 219 4.98 -5.22 -12.71
CA ASN A 219 4.21 -4.01 -12.95
C ASN A 219 3.35 -4.18 -14.22
N THR A 220 2.04 -4.06 -14.00
CA THR A 220 0.97 -4.25 -15.00
C THR A 220 0.28 -2.94 -15.39
N GLU A 221 0.83 -1.79 -15.00
CA GLU A 221 0.32 -0.48 -15.39
C GLU A 221 0.33 -0.28 -16.91
N TYR A 222 -0.75 0.29 -17.44
CA TYR A 222 -0.88 0.51 -18.86
C TYR A 222 0.19 1.42 -19.44
N LYS A 223 0.66 2.43 -18.68
CA LYS A 223 1.75 3.33 -19.09
C LYS A 223 2.99 2.57 -19.56
N ARG A 224 3.23 1.36 -19.04
CA ARG A 224 4.35 0.49 -19.42
C ARG A 224 4.16 -0.18 -20.80
N PHE A 225 2.92 -0.33 -21.24
CA PHE A 225 2.53 -0.99 -22.48
C PHE A 225 1.91 0.00 -23.49
N ASN A 226 2.03 1.32 -23.30
CA ASN A 226 1.36 2.34 -24.13
C ASN A 226 1.94 2.54 -25.56
N ILE A 227 2.67 1.56 -26.12
CA ILE A 227 3.29 1.65 -27.45
C ILE A 227 2.42 0.99 -28.55
N PHE A 228 1.30 0.37 -28.18
CA PHE A 228 0.52 -0.48 -29.09
C PHE A 228 -0.70 0.20 -29.71
N SER A 229 -1.10 -0.26 -30.90
CA SER A 229 -2.31 0.16 -31.62
C SER A 229 -3.61 -0.24 -30.90
N GLN A 230 -4.75 0.36 -31.26
CA GLN A 230 -6.05 0.13 -30.57
C GLN A 230 -6.49 -1.35 -30.55
N SER A 231 -6.21 -2.13 -31.60
CA SER A 231 -6.51 -3.57 -31.65
C SER A 231 -5.61 -4.40 -30.75
N GLU A 232 -4.36 -3.97 -30.59
CA GLU A 232 -3.40 -4.58 -29.65
C GLU A 232 -3.74 -4.22 -28.20
N ILE A 233 -4.26 -3.01 -27.93
CA ILE A 233 -4.71 -2.58 -26.59
C ILE A 233 -5.75 -3.54 -26.03
N ASN A 234 -6.79 -3.92 -26.79
CA ASN A 234 -7.81 -4.85 -26.28
C ASN A 234 -7.24 -6.22 -25.91
N THR A 235 -6.29 -6.72 -26.71
CA THR A 235 -5.62 -7.99 -26.45
C THR A 235 -4.75 -7.91 -25.21
N ILE A 236 -4.00 -6.81 -25.06
CA ILE A 236 -3.14 -6.55 -23.90
C ILE A 236 -3.97 -6.38 -22.64
N THR A 237 -5.04 -5.60 -22.68
CA THR A 237 -5.96 -5.40 -21.55
C THR A 237 -6.52 -6.73 -21.05
N SER A 238 -6.94 -7.63 -21.95
CA SER A 238 -7.41 -8.96 -21.57
C SER A 238 -6.33 -9.77 -20.85
N ILE A 239 -5.07 -9.70 -21.32
CA ILE A 239 -3.96 -10.42 -20.70
C ILE A 239 -3.57 -9.77 -19.35
N VAL A 240 -3.57 -8.43 -19.25
CA VAL A 240 -3.36 -7.68 -18.01
C VAL A 240 -4.40 -8.07 -16.96
N SER A 241 -5.69 -8.09 -17.33
CA SER A 241 -6.78 -8.52 -16.46
C SER A 241 -6.57 -9.96 -15.97
N GLU A 242 -6.21 -10.89 -16.87
CA GLU A 242 -5.90 -12.27 -16.49
C GLU A 242 -4.73 -12.37 -15.50
N VAL A 243 -3.63 -11.66 -15.76
CA VAL A 243 -2.44 -11.64 -14.89
C VAL A 243 -2.76 -11.04 -13.53
N ASN A 244 -3.49 -9.92 -13.50
CA ASN A 244 -3.89 -9.23 -12.26
C ASN A 244 -4.80 -10.11 -11.41
N LYS A 245 -5.74 -10.82 -12.02
CA LYS A 245 -6.64 -11.75 -11.33
C LYS A 245 -5.91 -12.98 -10.76
N ASN A 246 -4.96 -13.52 -11.52
CA ASN A 246 -4.29 -14.77 -11.17
C ASN A 246 -3.13 -14.57 -10.18
N THR A 247 -2.40 -13.46 -10.27
CA THR A 247 -1.20 -13.21 -9.44
C THR A 247 -1.48 -13.26 -7.94
N PRO A 248 -2.51 -12.58 -7.38
CA PRO A 248 -2.86 -12.68 -5.97
C PRO A 248 -3.18 -14.10 -5.53
N ARG A 249 -3.91 -14.87 -6.35
CA ARG A 249 -4.26 -16.28 -6.07
C ARG A 249 -3.02 -17.17 -6.00
N ILE A 250 -2.04 -16.90 -6.85
CA ILE A 250 -0.75 -17.59 -6.84
C ILE A 250 0.06 -17.21 -5.60
N ILE A 251 0.08 -15.92 -5.22
CA ILE A 251 0.73 -15.46 -3.98
C ILE A 251 0.12 -16.17 -2.76
N ASP A 252 -1.20 -16.25 -2.67
CA ASP A 252 -1.89 -16.96 -1.58
C ASP A 252 -1.53 -18.46 -1.55
N GLU A 253 -1.41 -19.10 -2.71
CA GLU A 253 -0.97 -20.48 -2.82
C GLU A 253 0.49 -20.66 -2.34
N ILE A 254 1.37 -19.73 -2.71
CA ILE A 254 2.76 -19.76 -2.25
C ILE A 254 2.83 -19.56 -0.74
N ILE A 255 2.09 -18.58 -0.19
CA ILE A 255 2.01 -18.34 1.26
C ILE A 255 1.48 -19.59 1.97
N PHE A 256 0.43 -20.23 1.43
CA PHE A 256 -0.10 -21.47 1.96
C PHE A 256 0.97 -22.58 2.02
N ASN A 257 1.76 -22.72 0.96
CA ASN A 257 2.84 -23.71 0.89
C ASN A 257 4.02 -23.39 1.82
N GLN A 258 4.42 -22.12 1.90
CA GLN A 258 5.58 -21.68 2.69
C GLN A 258 5.30 -21.57 4.19
N LYS A 259 4.06 -21.27 4.59
CA LYS A 259 3.69 -21.04 5.99
C LYS A 259 4.09 -22.19 6.92
N PRO A 260 3.83 -23.47 6.61
CA PRO A 260 4.29 -24.59 7.42
C PRO A 260 5.82 -24.67 7.49
N ALA A 261 6.51 -24.47 6.36
CA ALA A 261 7.98 -24.54 6.30
C ALA A 261 8.65 -23.46 7.17
N LEU A 262 8.12 -22.23 7.16
CA LEU A 262 8.56 -21.12 7.99
C LEU A 262 8.31 -21.37 9.48
N LYS A 263 7.13 -21.89 9.85
CA LYS A 263 6.78 -22.18 11.25
C LYS A 263 7.61 -23.33 11.84
N ASN A 264 7.86 -24.37 11.06
CA ASN A 264 8.46 -25.61 11.57
C ASN A 264 9.92 -25.80 11.15
N SER A 265 10.61 -24.74 10.68
CA SER A 265 11.99 -24.82 10.16
C SER A 265 12.20 -25.98 9.16
N GLY A 266 11.18 -26.20 8.33
CA GLY A 266 11.15 -27.16 7.22
C GLY A 266 11.58 -28.60 7.52
N SER A 267 10.94 -29.23 8.51
CA SER A 267 11.00 -30.69 8.66
C SER A 267 10.42 -31.40 7.43
N ILE A 268 10.92 -32.59 7.09
CA ILE A 268 10.40 -33.40 5.96
C ILE A 268 8.90 -33.69 6.10
N PHE A 269 8.43 -33.94 7.33
CA PHE A 269 7.01 -34.17 7.62
C PHE A 269 6.13 -32.96 7.31
N THR A 270 6.69 -31.75 7.34
CA THR A 270 5.98 -30.51 7.03
C THR A 270 5.54 -30.46 5.57
N SER A 271 6.39 -30.91 4.63
CA SER A 271 6.02 -30.97 3.22
C SER A 271 4.88 -31.97 3.00
N LEU A 272 5.01 -33.20 3.50
CA LEU A 272 3.97 -34.23 3.38
C LEU A 272 2.62 -33.77 3.96
N TYR A 273 2.64 -33.19 5.15
CA TYR A 273 1.45 -32.62 5.78
C TYR A 273 0.79 -31.55 4.92
N THR A 274 1.58 -30.71 4.24
CA THR A 274 1.06 -29.64 3.38
C THR A 274 0.29 -30.21 2.19
N TYR A 275 0.83 -31.24 1.53
CA TYR A 275 0.16 -31.93 0.41
C TYR A 275 -1.11 -32.65 0.87
N LEU A 276 -1.04 -33.39 1.97
CA LEU A 276 -2.21 -34.08 2.53
C LEU A 276 -3.30 -33.08 2.91
N ASN A 277 -2.95 -32.02 3.65
CA ASN A 277 -3.89 -30.97 4.04
C ASN A 277 -4.52 -30.26 2.83
N LYS A 278 -3.77 -30.06 1.73
CA LYS A 278 -4.33 -29.52 0.47
C LYS A 278 -5.30 -30.50 -0.21
N SER A 279 -5.02 -31.80 -0.12
CA SER A 279 -5.85 -32.85 -0.71
C SER A 279 -7.15 -33.13 0.06
N LEU A 280 -7.25 -32.74 1.33
CA LEU A 280 -8.36 -33.16 2.20
C LEU A 280 -9.73 -32.76 1.64
N PRO A 281 -10.67 -33.72 1.44
CA PRO A 281 -12.02 -33.41 0.97
C PRO A 281 -12.74 -32.48 1.92
N ILE A 282 -12.57 -32.65 3.24
CA ILE A 282 -13.16 -31.77 4.26
C ILE A 282 -12.74 -30.33 4.02
N ARG A 283 -11.50 -30.05 3.63
CA ARG A 283 -11.08 -28.68 3.36
C ARG A 283 -11.72 -28.12 2.09
N ILE A 284 -11.81 -28.94 1.06
CA ILE A 284 -12.44 -28.58 -0.22
C ILE A 284 -13.94 -28.34 -0.04
N VAL A 285 -14.61 -29.20 0.73
CA VAL A 285 -16.04 -29.12 1.07
C VAL A 285 -16.26 -27.97 2.04
N TYR A 286 -15.49 -27.84 3.12
CA TYR A 286 -15.58 -26.74 4.08
C TYR A 286 -15.44 -25.38 3.39
N GLY A 287 -14.53 -25.25 2.42
CA GLY A 287 -14.43 -24.04 1.60
C GLY A 287 -15.75 -23.67 0.90
N ARG A 288 -16.58 -24.65 0.56
CA ARG A 288 -17.91 -24.48 -0.05
C ARG A 288 -19.06 -24.37 0.96
N VAL A 289 -18.93 -24.89 2.18
CA VAL A 289 -20.02 -24.90 3.17
C VAL A 289 -19.83 -23.92 4.34
N LYS A 290 -18.65 -23.30 4.47
CA LYS A 290 -18.30 -22.41 5.60
C LYS A 290 -19.29 -21.25 5.78
N GLU A 291 -19.92 -20.79 4.71
CA GLU A 291 -20.88 -19.69 4.69
C GLU A 291 -22.21 -20.04 5.38
N PHE A 292 -22.55 -21.33 5.44
CA PHE A 292 -23.76 -21.83 6.10
C PHE A 292 -23.58 -22.10 7.61
N LEU A 293 -22.35 -21.98 8.13
CA LEU A 293 -22.07 -22.25 9.53
C LEU A 293 -22.63 -21.15 10.45
N PRO A 294 -23.15 -21.50 11.64
CA PRO A 294 -23.56 -20.51 12.64
C PRO A 294 -22.45 -19.50 12.94
N GLY A 295 -22.79 -18.22 12.91
CA GLY A 295 -21.85 -17.12 13.13
C GLY A 295 -20.86 -16.85 11.98
N ALA A 296 -20.97 -17.54 10.83
CA ALA A 296 -20.09 -17.31 9.68
C ALA A 296 -20.14 -15.86 9.20
N LYS A 297 -21.35 -15.31 9.04
CA LYS A 297 -21.58 -13.91 8.65
C LYS A 297 -20.92 -12.91 9.60
N LYS A 298 -21.02 -13.13 10.92
CA LYS A 298 -20.37 -12.26 11.92
C LYS A 298 -18.84 -12.32 11.83
N ARG A 299 -18.29 -13.54 11.69
CA ARG A 299 -16.84 -13.74 11.49
C ARG A 299 -16.35 -13.11 10.19
N GLN A 300 -17.14 -13.18 9.13
CA GLN A 300 -16.83 -12.57 7.84
C GLN A 300 -16.79 -11.04 7.91
N ILE A 301 -17.75 -10.40 8.56
CA ILE A 301 -17.72 -8.95 8.81
C ILE A 301 -16.51 -8.55 9.65
N GLN A 302 -16.20 -9.30 10.72
CA GLN A 302 -15.00 -9.03 11.52
C GLN A 302 -13.73 -9.14 10.68
N TYR A 303 -13.57 -10.23 9.94
CA TYR A 303 -12.43 -10.43 9.05
C TYR A 303 -12.33 -9.34 7.97
N THR A 304 -13.48 -8.87 7.47
CA THR A 304 -13.56 -7.79 6.49
C THR A 304 -13.06 -6.47 7.08
N ASN A 305 -13.50 -6.11 8.28
CA ASN A 305 -13.02 -4.90 8.97
C ASN A 305 -11.49 -4.95 9.20
N GLU A 306 -10.97 -6.13 9.55
CA GLU A 306 -9.54 -6.34 9.78
C GLU A 306 -8.70 -6.32 8.49
N ASN A 307 -9.28 -6.68 7.33
CA ASN A 307 -8.50 -6.94 6.11
C ASN A 307 -9.01 -6.23 4.83
N LEU A 308 -9.90 -5.25 4.95
CA LEU A 308 -10.62 -4.58 3.85
C LEU A 308 -9.78 -4.35 2.57
N SER A 309 -8.58 -3.77 2.70
CA SER A 309 -7.66 -3.44 1.59
C SER A 309 -7.02 -4.62 0.86
N ARG A 310 -7.30 -5.86 1.25
CA ARG A 310 -6.63 -7.06 0.73
C ARG A 310 -7.58 -8.16 0.27
N LEU A 311 -8.89 -7.93 0.36
CA LEU A 311 -9.88 -8.96 0.10
C LEU A 311 -10.05 -9.20 -1.40
N PRO A 312 -10.31 -10.46 -1.81
CA PRO A 312 -10.81 -10.72 -3.15
C PRO A 312 -12.13 -9.99 -3.39
N LEU A 313 -12.39 -9.55 -4.62
CA LEU A 313 -13.60 -8.80 -4.96
C LEU A 313 -14.88 -9.54 -4.56
N ASP A 314 -14.96 -10.85 -4.85
CA ASP A 314 -16.14 -11.67 -4.55
C ASP A 314 -16.42 -11.75 -3.04
N TYR A 315 -15.38 -11.84 -2.23
CA TYR A 315 -15.51 -11.85 -0.78
C TYR A 315 -15.98 -10.50 -0.24
N LEU A 316 -15.47 -9.40 -0.80
CA LEU A 316 -15.87 -8.05 -0.42
C LEU A 316 -17.32 -7.74 -0.84
N ILE A 317 -17.72 -8.14 -2.05
CA ILE A 317 -19.12 -8.04 -2.52
C ILE A 317 -20.06 -8.78 -1.57
N GLU A 318 -19.72 -10.02 -1.19
CA GLU A 318 -20.53 -10.79 -0.24
C GLU A 318 -20.60 -10.10 1.13
N SER A 319 -19.48 -9.58 1.64
CA SER A 319 -19.45 -8.84 2.90
C SER A 319 -20.29 -7.56 2.87
N ILE A 320 -20.30 -6.84 1.74
CA ILE A 320 -21.20 -5.69 1.51
C ILE A 320 -22.65 -6.16 1.58
N LEU A 321 -23.04 -7.23 0.88
CA LEU A 321 -24.42 -7.74 0.90
C LEU A 321 -24.83 -8.21 2.31
N ILE A 322 -23.95 -8.88 3.04
CA ILE A 322 -24.19 -9.29 4.44
C ILE A 322 -24.39 -8.06 5.32
N LYS A 323 -23.53 -7.04 5.20
CA LYS A 323 -23.64 -5.79 5.97
C LYS A 323 -24.93 -5.04 5.62
N SER A 324 -25.25 -4.89 4.35
CA SER A 324 -26.49 -4.29 3.85
C SER A 324 -27.73 -4.96 4.44
N LYS A 325 -27.75 -6.30 4.49
CA LYS A 325 -28.83 -7.06 5.12
C LYS A 325 -28.97 -6.76 6.62
N THR A 326 -27.86 -6.59 7.33
CA THR A 326 -27.89 -6.22 8.77
C THR A 326 -28.42 -4.81 9.02
N LEU A 327 -28.37 -3.93 8.01
CA LEU A 327 -28.91 -2.57 8.04
C LEU A 327 -30.37 -2.50 7.53
N GLY A 328 -30.99 -3.65 7.26
CA GLY A 328 -32.41 -3.73 6.89
C GLY A 328 -32.70 -3.46 5.41
N ILE A 329 -31.68 -3.48 4.53
CA ILE A 329 -31.90 -3.44 3.07
C ILE A 329 -32.66 -4.71 2.65
N LYS A 330 -33.72 -4.52 1.84
CA LYS A 330 -34.64 -5.59 1.42
C LYS A 330 -33.96 -6.59 0.50
N GLU A 331 -34.41 -7.86 0.52
CA GLU A 331 -33.82 -8.92 -0.32
C GLU A 331 -33.88 -8.58 -1.82
N THR A 332 -34.97 -7.98 -2.28
CA THR A 332 -35.11 -7.53 -3.68
C THR A 332 -34.09 -6.45 -4.06
N SER A 333 -33.66 -5.61 -3.12
CA SER A 333 -32.59 -4.64 -3.32
C SER A 333 -31.21 -5.31 -3.28
N LEU A 334 -31.01 -6.31 -2.41
CA LEU A 334 -29.77 -7.10 -2.37
C LEU A 334 -29.53 -7.83 -3.70
N ASP A 335 -30.57 -8.41 -4.31
CA ASP A 335 -30.48 -9.03 -5.64
C ASP A 335 -30.08 -8.05 -6.74
N LYS A 336 -30.58 -6.80 -6.66
CA LYS A 336 -30.22 -5.74 -7.59
C LYS A 336 -28.80 -5.23 -7.37
N LEU A 337 -28.37 -5.08 -6.12
CA LEU A 337 -27.00 -4.73 -5.76
C LEU A 337 -26.02 -5.77 -6.29
N TYR A 338 -26.32 -7.06 -6.11
CA TYR A 338 -25.51 -8.15 -6.67
C TYR A 338 -25.42 -8.05 -8.20
N SER A 339 -26.53 -7.77 -8.88
CA SER A 339 -26.57 -7.61 -10.34
C SER A 339 -25.72 -6.43 -10.82
N ILE A 340 -25.74 -5.29 -10.11
CA ILE A 340 -24.88 -4.15 -10.40
C ILE A 340 -23.41 -4.50 -10.17
N THR A 341 -23.05 -5.15 -9.06
CA THR A 341 -21.64 -5.46 -8.79
C THR A 341 -21.07 -6.44 -9.80
N GLU A 342 -21.86 -7.42 -10.27
CA GLU A 342 -21.44 -8.32 -11.36
C GLU A 342 -21.26 -7.57 -12.69
N PHE A 343 -22.11 -6.59 -12.97
CA PHE A 343 -21.94 -5.71 -14.12
C PHE A 343 -20.67 -4.85 -14.03
N LEU A 344 -20.46 -4.16 -12.91
CA LEU A 344 -19.26 -3.35 -12.69
C LEU A 344 -17.99 -4.20 -12.76
N LYS A 345 -18.00 -5.41 -12.20
CA LYS A 345 -16.89 -6.37 -12.32
C LYS A 345 -16.49 -6.61 -13.76
N LYS A 346 -17.45 -6.81 -14.67
CA LYS A 346 -17.14 -6.99 -16.09
C LYS A 346 -16.68 -5.71 -16.78
N GLU A 347 -17.25 -4.55 -16.46
CA GLU A 347 -16.82 -3.29 -17.05
C GLU A 347 -15.38 -2.94 -16.63
N TYR A 348 -15.05 -3.07 -15.35
CA TYR A 348 -13.68 -2.83 -14.86
C TYR A 348 -12.68 -3.89 -15.36
N ASP A 349 -13.07 -5.17 -15.46
CA ASP A 349 -12.22 -6.21 -16.06
C ASP A 349 -11.88 -5.90 -17.53
N LYS A 350 -12.83 -5.36 -18.32
CA LYS A 350 -12.61 -4.92 -19.71
C LYS A 350 -11.59 -3.78 -19.82
N LEU A 351 -11.34 -3.05 -18.73
CA LEU A 351 -10.38 -1.97 -18.65
C LEU A 351 -9.08 -2.42 -17.96
N GLY A 352 -8.98 -3.67 -17.49
CA GLY A 352 -7.87 -4.15 -16.65
C GLY A 352 -7.81 -3.50 -15.26
N LEU A 353 -8.89 -2.83 -14.85
CA LEU A 353 -9.08 -2.19 -13.55
C LEU A 353 -9.88 -3.06 -12.57
N GLY A 354 -9.96 -4.36 -12.85
CA GLY A 354 -10.63 -5.36 -12.01
C GLY A 354 -9.73 -5.92 -10.90
N GLU A 355 -9.91 -7.20 -10.59
CA GLU A 355 -9.20 -7.85 -9.48
C GLU A 355 -7.67 -7.79 -9.64
N GLY A 356 -6.97 -7.23 -8.65
CA GLY A 356 -5.50 -7.18 -8.62
C GLY A 356 -4.85 -6.10 -9.46
N SER A 357 -5.62 -5.11 -9.95
CA SER A 357 -5.08 -3.91 -10.60
C SER A 357 -4.10 -3.16 -9.67
N SER A 358 -3.08 -2.55 -10.28
CA SER A 358 -2.10 -1.70 -9.61
C SER A 358 -2.49 -0.23 -9.56
N GLU A 359 -3.43 0.19 -10.41
CA GLU A 359 -3.98 1.56 -10.42
C GLU A 359 -4.87 1.80 -9.20
N TYR A 360 -5.00 3.06 -8.75
CA TYR A 360 -5.72 3.39 -7.53
C TYR A 360 -7.24 3.34 -7.74
N HIS A 361 -7.76 4.06 -8.75
CA HIS A 361 -9.19 4.11 -9.05
C HIS A 361 -9.62 2.85 -9.83
N ASN A 362 -9.68 1.73 -9.11
CA ASN A 362 -10.08 0.42 -9.61
C ASN A 362 -11.36 -0.07 -8.90
N LEU A 363 -11.93 -1.20 -9.34
CA LEU A 363 -13.18 -1.70 -8.72
C LEU A 363 -13.04 -2.02 -7.23
N HIS A 364 -11.84 -2.43 -6.79
CA HIS A 364 -11.60 -2.69 -5.38
C HIS A 364 -11.79 -1.40 -4.56
N HIS A 365 -11.28 -0.25 -5.03
CA HIS A 365 -11.50 1.05 -4.39
C HIS A 365 -13.00 1.35 -4.25
N SER A 366 -13.80 1.24 -5.33
CA SER A 366 -15.24 1.49 -5.26
C SER A 366 -15.98 0.57 -4.28
N LEU A 367 -15.57 -0.70 -4.18
CA LEU A 367 -16.11 -1.63 -3.18
C LEU A 367 -15.67 -1.30 -1.75
N GLU A 368 -14.43 -0.83 -1.56
CA GLU A 368 -13.96 -0.38 -0.25
C GLU A 368 -14.72 0.87 0.21
N VAL A 369 -14.94 1.85 -0.68
CA VAL A 369 -15.76 3.03 -0.41
C VAL A 369 -17.18 2.60 -0.04
N ALA A 370 -17.81 1.75 -0.84
CA ALA A 370 -19.13 1.19 -0.55
C ALA A 370 -19.22 0.53 0.83
N TYR A 371 -18.26 -0.32 1.19
CA TYR A 371 -18.22 -0.96 2.50
C TYR A 371 -17.96 0.04 3.63
N MET A 372 -17.07 1.01 3.42
CA MET A 372 -16.72 2.03 4.41
C MET A 372 -17.89 2.97 4.67
N SER A 373 -18.60 3.42 3.62
CA SER A 373 -19.81 4.23 3.74
C SER A 373 -20.86 3.57 4.64
N LEU A 374 -21.11 2.26 4.50
CA LEU A 374 -22.03 1.51 5.38
C LEU A 374 -21.57 1.45 6.85
N ASN A 375 -20.29 1.64 7.14
CA ASN A 375 -19.78 1.71 8.50
C ASN A 375 -19.70 3.14 9.04
N MET A 376 -19.57 4.14 8.16
CA MET A 376 -19.50 5.55 8.52
C MET A 376 -20.89 6.19 8.68
N LEU A 377 -21.92 5.72 7.99
CA LEU A 377 -23.29 6.23 8.12
C LEU A 377 -23.99 5.60 9.35
N PRO A 378 -24.18 6.33 10.46
CA PRO A 378 -24.88 5.79 11.63
C PRO A 378 -26.40 5.73 11.40
N SER A 379 -27.13 5.07 12.30
CA SER A 379 -28.61 5.05 12.26
C SER A 379 -29.25 6.41 12.55
N GLU A 380 -28.51 7.31 13.19
CA GLU A 380 -28.94 8.68 13.49
C GLU A 380 -27.74 9.62 13.44
N ILE A 381 -27.87 10.77 12.77
CA ILE A 381 -26.83 11.80 12.71
C ILE A 381 -27.45 13.20 12.69
N HIS A 382 -26.93 14.09 13.56
CA HIS A 382 -27.36 15.49 13.68
C HIS A 382 -28.90 15.68 13.73
N GLY A 383 -29.61 14.79 14.44
CA GLY A 383 -31.07 14.83 14.57
C GLY A 383 -31.86 14.16 13.43
N TYR A 384 -31.19 13.64 12.40
CA TYR A 384 -31.82 12.90 11.31
C TYR A 384 -31.71 11.39 11.52
N SER A 385 -32.86 10.71 11.43
CA SER A 385 -32.92 9.24 11.39
C SER A 385 -32.60 8.71 9.98
N ILE A 386 -31.73 7.71 9.90
CA ILE A 386 -31.30 7.07 8.65
C ILE A 386 -32.12 5.80 8.43
N THR A 387 -32.78 5.72 7.29
CA THR A 387 -33.62 4.61 6.87
C THR A 387 -32.83 3.57 6.07
N ASN A 388 -33.39 2.37 5.90
CA ASN A 388 -32.80 1.36 5.02
C ASN A 388 -32.68 1.82 3.55
N LYS A 389 -33.56 2.73 3.11
CA LYS A 389 -33.51 3.32 1.77
C LYS A 389 -32.35 4.29 1.63
N ASP A 390 -32.02 5.06 2.66
CA ASP A 390 -30.85 5.95 2.65
C ASP A 390 -29.54 5.16 2.52
N TYR A 391 -29.43 4.03 3.24
CA TYR A 391 -28.30 3.10 3.09
C TYR A 391 -28.20 2.54 1.66
N GLU A 392 -29.33 2.15 1.06
CA GLU A 392 -29.37 1.66 -0.31
C GLU A 392 -28.92 2.72 -1.32
N ILE A 393 -29.43 3.96 -1.21
CA ILE A 393 -29.05 5.08 -2.08
C ILE A 393 -27.55 5.37 -1.98
N MET A 394 -27.03 5.51 -0.75
CA MET A 394 -25.61 5.79 -0.53
C MET A 394 -24.74 4.65 -1.08
N LEU A 395 -25.17 3.40 -0.94
CA LEU A 395 -24.43 2.25 -1.45
C LEU A 395 -24.35 2.24 -2.97
N VAL A 396 -25.45 2.53 -3.68
CA VAL A 396 -25.43 2.60 -5.15
C VAL A 396 -24.57 3.78 -5.62
N ALA A 397 -24.64 4.94 -4.95
CA ALA A 397 -23.75 6.07 -5.25
C ALA A 397 -22.27 5.71 -5.04
N ALA A 398 -21.94 5.05 -3.93
CA ALA A 398 -20.58 4.60 -3.64
C ALA A 398 -20.05 3.59 -4.66
N LEU A 399 -20.89 2.69 -5.19
CA LEU A 399 -20.48 1.75 -6.23
C LEU A 399 -20.22 2.44 -7.59
N LEU A 400 -20.83 3.60 -7.83
CA LEU A 400 -20.80 4.28 -9.13
C LEU A 400 -19.91 5.54 -9.16
N HIS A 401 -19.43 6.05 -8.01
CA HIS A 401 -18.76 7.36 -7.94
C HIS A 401 -17.52 7.52 -8.85
N ASP A 402 -16.82 6.43 -9.15
CA ASP A 402 -15.65 6.37 -10.04
C ASP A 402 -15.91 5.62 -11.35
N TYR A 403 -17.18 5.30 -11.66
CA TYR A 403 -17.51 4.53 -12.85
C TYR A 403 -17.32 5.36 -14.13
N ASP A 404 -16.20 5.15 -14.83
CA ASP A 404 -15.94 5.75 -16.12
C ASP A 404 -15.29 4.76 -17.11
N PRO A 405 -16.09 3.96 -17.84
CA PRO A 405 -15.57 3.04 -18.84
C PRO A 405 -15.09 3.72 -20.13
N ALA A 406 -15.26 5.04 -20.27
CA ALA A 406 -14.79 5.79 -21.43
C ALA A 406 -13.31 6.20 -21.29
N MET A 407 -12.70 6.02 -20.10
CA MET A 407 -11.28 6.23 -19.84
C MET A 407 -10.42 5.43 -20.84
N GLY A 408 -9.75 6.15 -21.77
CA GLY A 408 -8.92 5.56 -22.82
C GLY A 408 -9.56 5.48 -24.22
N SER A 409 -10.75 6.03 -24.42
CA SER A 409 -11.41 6.12 -25.74
C SER A 409 -11.32 7.49 -26.42
N SER A 410 -10.70 8.49 -25.78
CA SER A 410 -10.47 9.82 -26.36
C SER A 410 -9.47 9.72 -27.52
N SER A 411 -9.98 9.91 -28.73
CA SER A 411 -9.27 9.91 -30.03
C SER A 411 -8.29 11.08 -30.23
N HIS A 412 -7.91 11.78 -29.16
CA HIS A 412 -6.93 12.86 -29.25
C HIS A 412 -5.55 12.32 -28.93
N TYR A 413 -4.66 12.53 -29.88
CA TYR A 413 -3.31 12.00 -30.05
C TYR A 413 -2.30 12.26 -28.91
N ASP A 414 -2.77 12.66 -27.72
CA ASP A 414 -1.96 12.78 -26.52
C ASP A 414 -2.36 11.70 -25.50
N LEU A 415 -1.74 10.52 -25.64
CA LEU A 415 -1.65 9.45 -24.62
C LEU A 415 -1.02 9.92 -23.28
N LYS A 416 -0.86 11.23 -23.10
CA LYS A 416 -0.18 11.87 -21.98
C LYS A 416 -1.11 12.42 -20.90
N TYR A 417 -2.43 12.44 -21.09
CA TYR A 417 -3.33 13.04 -20.10
C TYR A 417 -4.46 12.11 -19.66
N SER A 418 -4.23 11.55 -18.47
CA SER A 418 -5.18 11.09 -17.45
C SER A 418 -6.23 10.03 -17.84
N ARG A 419 -5.94 8.77 -17.49
CA ARG A 419 -6.96 7.76 -17.19
C ARG A 419 -7.31 7.85 -15.70
N VAL A 420 -7.74 9.02 -15.22
CA VAL A 420 -8.34 9.17 -13.88
C VAL A 420 -9.82 9.50 -14.10
N PRO A 421 -10.76 8.80 -13.43
CA PRO A 421 -12.17 9.11 -13.58
C PRO A 421 -12.39 10.53 -13.06
N THR A 422 -13.10 11.35 -13.84
CA THR A 422 -13.56 12.65 -13.34
C THR A 422 -15.03 12.52 -13.00
N VAL A 423 -15.48 13.23 -11.97
CA VAL A 423 -16.91 13.22 -11.60
C VAL A 423 -17.79 13.63 -12.79
N ALA A 424 -17.34 14.56 -13.63
CA ALA A 424 -18.04 14.95 -14.85
C ALA A 424 -18.16 13.81 -15.88
N SER A 425 -17.08 13.06 -16.12
CA SER A 425 -17.08 11.94 -17.05
C SER A 425 -17.88 10.75 -16.51
N THR A 426 -17.73 10.43 -15.22
CA THR A 426 -18.56 9.47 -14.50
C THR A 426 -20.04 9.80 -14.66
N MET A 427 -20.42 11.05 -14.39
CA MET A 427 -21.81 11.49 -14.51
C MET A 427 -22.33 11.40 -15.95
N ALA A 428 -21.51 11.72 -16.95
CA ALA A 428 -21.88 11.58 -18.35
C ALA A 428 -22.16 10.10 -18.73
N GLU A 429 -21.29 9.18 -18.32
CA GLU A 429 -21.46 7.74 -18.60
C GLU A 429 -22.63 7.12 -17.83
N ILE A 430 -22.83 7.47 -16.55
CA ILE A 430 -23.98 7.01 -15.77
C ILE A 430 -25.30 7.45 -16.40
N LYS A 431 -25.40 8.73 -16.81
CA LYS A 431 -26.60 9.27 -17.46
C LYS A 431 -26.85 8.65 -18.83
N LYS A 432 -25.80 8.52 -19.64
CA LYS A 432 -25.88 7.89 -20.97
C LYS A 432 -26.34 6.44 -20.89
N ARG A 433 -25.85 5.70 -19.90
CA ARG A 433 -26.18 4.28 -19.72
C ARG A 433 -27.40 4.05 -18.83
N LYS A 434 -27.93 5.08 -18.18
CA LYS A 434 -29.09 5.06 -17.26
C LYS A 434 -29.02 3.97 -16.18
N ILE A 435 -27.83 3.72 -15.61
CA ILE A 435 -27.61 2.60 -14.67
C ILE A 435 -28.36 2.82 -13.35
N HIS A 436 -28.24 4.01 -12.76
CA HIS A 436 -28.89 4.37 -11.50
C HIS A 436 -30.41 4.48 -11.63
N GLU A 437 -30.91 4.96 -12.78
CA GLU A 437 -32.34 4.97 -13.09
C GLU A 437 -32.90 3.55 -13.22
N ALA A 438 -32.21 2.67 -13.97
CA ALA A 438 -32.61 1.28 -14.14
C ALA A 438 -32.70 0.56 -12.80
N TYR A 439 -31.75 0.80 -11.89
CA TYR A 439 -31.73 0.17 -10.57
C TYR A 439 -33.01 0.44 -9.75
N PHE A 440 -33.51 1.67 -9.76
CA PHE A 440 -34.69 2.04 -8.97
C PHE A 440 -36.02 1.83 -9.71
N GLN A 441 -36.02 1.79 -11.04
CA GLN A 441 -37.23 1.60 -11.83
C GLN A 441 -37.54 0.15 -12.20
N LEU A 442 -36.52 -0.72 -12.29
CA LEU A 442 -36.68 -2.10 -12.73
C LEU A 442 -36.80 -3.07 -11.54
N SER A 443 -37.55 -4.15 -11.76
CA SER A 443 -37.51 -5.34 -10.89
C SER A 443 -36.15 -6.05 -11.02
N PRO A 444 -35.78 -6.94 -10.08
CA PRO A 444 -34.51 -7.68 -10.15
C PRO A 444 -34.31 -8.45 -11.47
N ASP A 445 -35.36 -9.07 -11.99
CA ASP A 445 -35.30 -9.83 -13.25
C ASP A 445 -35.18 -8.93 -14.47
N GLU A 446 -35.87 -7.79 -14.48
CA GLU A 446 -35.74 -6.79 -15.54
C GLU A 446 -34.36 -6.13 -15.53
N LEU A 447 -33.80 -5.85 -14.35
CA LEU A 447 -32.45 -5.29 -14.22
C LEU A 447 -31.39 -6.29 -14.74
N ARG A 448 -31.55 -7.59 -14.47
CA ARG A 448 -30.69 -8.61 -15.09
C ARG A 448 -30.80 -8.59 -16.63
N LYS A 449 -32.01 -8.46 -17.18
CA LYS A 449 -32.22 -8.33 -18.64
C LYS A 449 -31.60 -7.05 -19.19
N PHE A 450 -31.68 -5.95 -18.46
CA PHE A 450 -31.07 -4.67 -18.81
C PHE A 450 -29.56 -4.78 -19.04
N PHE A 451 -28.89 -5.71 -18.35
CA PHE A 451 -27.46 -5.93 -18.50
C PHE A 451 -27.06 -7.04 -19.51
N ARG A 452 -28.02 -7.72 -20.16
CA ARG A 452 -27.75 -8.87 -21.05
C ARG A 452 -27.57 -8.47 -22.50
N LYS A 453 -26.54 -8.96 -23.19
CA LYS A 453 -26.43 -8.83 -24.65
C LYS A 453 -26.98 -10.07 -25.35
N TYR A 454 -27.98 -9.90 -26.22
CA TYR A 454 -28.48 -10.94 -27.11
C TYR A 454 -27.86 -10.78 -28.50
N GLU A 455 -27.07 -11.77 -28.94
CA GLU A 455 -26.51 -11.77 -30.31
C GLU A 455 -27.43 -12.49 -31.30
N SER A 456 -28.19 -13.50 -30.84
CA SER A 456 -29.20 -14.24 -31.61
C SER A 456 -30.12 -14.99 -30.64
N PRO A 457 -31.39 -15.29 -30.99
CA PRO A 457 -32.30 -16.06 -30.16
C PRO A 457 -31.80 -17.47 -29.79
N PHE A 458 -30.89 -18.04 -30.60
CA PHE A 458 -30.38 -19.40 -30.43
C PHE A 458 -29.05 -19.48 -29.67
N VAL A 459 -28.44 -18.35 -29.34
CA VAL A 459 -27.19 -18.28 -28.58
C VAL A 459 -27.49 -17.79 -27.17
N PRO A 460 -26.98 -18.45 -26.12
CA PRO A 460 -27.13 -17.95 -24.75
C PRO A 460 -26.70 -16.48 -24.64
N ALA A 461 -27.52 -15.66 -23.99
CA ALA A 461 -27.21 -14.25 -23.82
C ALA A 461 -25.88 -14.08 -23.07
N LYS A 462 -25.07 -13.10 -23.50
CA LYS A 462 -23.88 -12.70 -22.76
C LYS A 462 -24.35 -11.86 -21.56
N GLU A 463 -24.33 -12.47 -20.39
CA GLU A 463 -24.68 -11.81 -19.12
C GLU A 463 -23.79 -10.60 -18.87
N PHE A 464 -24.35 -9.52 -18.34
CA PHE A 464 -23.63 -8.31 -17.90
C PHE A 464 -22.67 -7.69 -18.92
N ALA A 465 -23.04 -7.72 -20.20
CA ALA A 465 -22.16 -7.35 -21.30
C ALA A 465 -22.44 -5.94 -21.88
N THR A 466 -23.62 -5.39 -21.64
CA THR A 466 -24.11 -4.11 -22.18
C THR A 466 -25.13 -3.48 -21.23
N THR A 467 -25.62 -2.28 -21.52
CA THR A 467 -26.84 -1.70 -20.93
C THR A 467 -27.89 -1.50 -22.02
N HIS A 468 -29.17 -1.44 -21.64
CA HIS A 468 -30.32 -1.22 -22.55
C HIS A 468 -31.18 -0.02 -22.09
N PRO A 469 -30.69 1.23 -22.23
CA PRO A 469 -31.38 2.43 -21.76
C PRO A 469 -32.81 2.59 -22.28
N GLU A 470 -33.11 2.02 -23.46
CA GLU A 470 -34.43 2.02 -24.08
C GLU A 470 -35.50 1.27 -23.27
N MET A 471 -35.10 0.36 -22.36
CA MET A 471 -36.03 -0.31 -21.43
C MET A 471 -36.68 0.65 -20.41
N LEU A 472 -36.21 1.90 -20.36
CA LEU A 472 -36.71 2.95 -19.47
C LEU A 472 -37.53 4.01 -20.21
N ASP A 473 -37.71 3.87 -21.52
CA ASP A 473 -38.47 4.84 -22.32
C ASP A 473 -39.93 4.93 -21.82
N GLY A 474 -40.39 6.16 -21.62
CA GLY A 474 -41.73 6.44 -21.07
C GLY A 474 -41.87 6.29 -19.55
N LYS A 475 -40.80 5.97 -18.80
CA LYS A 475 -40.80 5.95 -17.33
C LYS A 475 -40.29 7.29 -16.77
N SER A 476 -40.92 7.79 -15.71
CA SER A 476 -40.49 9.02 -15.04
C SER A 476 -39.30 8.77 -14.12
N ASN A 477 -38.35 9.70 -14.09
CA ASN A 477 -37.17 9.62 -13.25
C ASN A 477 -37.55 9.56 -11.77
N LYS A 478 -36.93 8.63 -11.06
CA LYS A 478 -37.11 8.46 -9.61
C LYS A 478 -36.24 9.46 -8.87
N THR A 479 -36.78 10.08 -7.82
CA THR A 479 -36.06 11.04 -6.95
C THR A 479 -34.74 10.48 -6.46
N GLU A 480 -34.71 9.18 -6.13
CA GLU A 480 -33.50 8.50 -5.67
C GLU A 480 -32.37 8.51 -6.69
N SER A 481 -32.69 8.55 -7.98
CA SER A 481 -31.69 8.67 -9.04
C SER A 481 -31.04 10.05 -8.96
N LYS A 482 -31.81 11.13 -8.81
CA LYS A 482 -31.27 12.50 -8.61
C LYS A 482 -30.42 12.61 -7.34
N ILE A 483 -30.84 11.96 -6.25
CA ILE A 483 -30.06 11.92 -5.01
C ILE A 483 -28.71 11.24 -5.26
N ILE A 484 -28.66 10.12 -6.00
CA ILE A 484 -27.39 9.49 -6.40
C ILE A 484 -26.51 10.47 -7.17
N GLU A 485 -27.05 11.20 -8.14
CA GLU A 485 -26.26 12.18 -8.90
C GLU A 485 -25.67 13.26 -7.98
N ALA A 486 -26.46 13.77 -7.03
CA ALA A 486 -25.97 14.75 -6.06
C ALA A 486 -24.85 14.17 -5.19
N LEU A 487 -25.02 12.95 -4.70
CA LEU A 487 -24.01 12.26 -3.90
C LEU A 487 -22.70 12.07 -4.67
N ILE A 488 -22.76 11.70 -5.96
CA ILE A 488 -21.58 11.56 -6.82
C ILE A 488 -20.93 12.92 -7.10
N TRP A 489 -21.71 13.97 -7.37
CA TRP A 489 -21.13 15.31 -7.54
C TRP A 489 -20.34 15.78 -6.30
N ARG A 490 -20.76 15.34 -5.11
CA ARG A 490 -20.11 15.71 -3.85
C ARG A 490 -18.75 15.05 -3.62
N THR A 491 -18.43 13.96 -4.34
CA THR A 491 -17.14 13.26 -4.20
C THR A 491 -15.99 13.95 -4.93
N ASP A 492 -16.27 14.96 -5.77
CA ASP A 492 -15.23 15.72 -6.45
C ASP A 492 -14.31 16.43 -5.43
N TYR A 493 -13.01 16.07 -5.44
CA TYR A 493 -12.01 16.63 -4.53
C TYR A 493 -10.74 17.04 -5.28
N PRO A 494 -10.22 18.27 -5.08
CA PRO A 494 -10.83 19.36 -4.30
C PRO A 494 -12.14 19.83 -4.96
N TYR A 495 -13.14 20.12 -4.13
CA TYR A 495 -14.50 20.41 -4.60
C TYR A 495 -14.52 21.67 -5.49
N ASN A 496 -14.62 21.45 -6.80
CA ASN A 496 -14.51 22.53 -7.77
C ASN A 496 -15.84 23.30 -7.90
N GLU A 497 -15.78 24.51 -8.48
CA GLU A 497 -16.96 25.38 -8.62
C GLU A 497 -18.06 24.74 -9.48
N ASN A 498 -17.70 23.97 -10.50
CA ASN A 498 -18.67 23.27 -11.35
C ASN A 498 -19.39 22.16 -10.58
N ALA A 499 -18.68 21.35 -9.80
CA ALA A 499 -19.25 20.30 -8.97
C ALA A 499 -20.14 20.90 -7.88
N TYR A 500 -19.69 21.99 -7.24
CA TYR A 500 -20.48 22.77 -6.29
C TYR A 500 -21.80 23.26 -6.89
N ASN A 501 -21.74 23.85 -8.09
CA ASN A 501 -22.94 24.38 -8.77
C ASN A 501 -23.91 23.26 -9.16
N ASN A 502 -23.42 22.15 -9.72
CA ASN A 502 -24.25 21.01 -10.10
C ASN A 502 -24.91 20.35 -8.87
N PHE A 503 -24.14 20.16 -7.79
CA PHE A 503 -24.67 19.63 -6.53
C PHE A 503 -25.80 20.50 -5.97
N ASN A 504 -25.56 21.81 -5.84
CA ASN A 504 -26.58 22.72 -5.31
C ASN A 504 -27.80 22.86 -6.21
N GLN A 505 -27.62 22.75 -7.53
CA GLN A 505 -28.75 22.69 -8.45
C GLN A 505 -29.60 21.45 -8.21
N LEU A 506 -28.98 20.27 -8.09
CA LEU A 506 -29.70 19.02 -7.80
C LEU A 506 -30.40 19.06 -6.44
N LEU A 507 -29.78 19.64 -5.42
CA LEU A 507 -30.43 19.83 -4.11
C LEU A 507 -31.69 20.69 -4.22
N LYS A 508 -31.66 21.79 -4.98
CA LYS A 508 -32.85 22.62 -5.24
C LYS A 508 -33.96 21.87 -5.97
N GLU A 509 -33.60 20.98 -6.89
CA GLU A 509 -34.59 20.15 -7.61
C GLU A 509 -35.22 19.08 -6.69
N ILE A 510 -34.51 18.63 -5.66
CA ILE A 510 -35.00 17.62 -4.69
C ILE A 510 -35.84 18.27 -3.58
N ASP A 511 -35.54 19.51 -3.20
CA ASP A 511 -36.25 20.27 -2.15
C ASP A 511 -37.77 20.41 -2.42
N VAL A 512 -38.18 20.25 -3.67
CA VAL A 512 -39.59 20.31 -4.09
C VAL A 512 -40.39 19.04 -3.71
N GLU A 513 -39.76 17.97 -3.21
CA GLU A 513 -40.34 16.62 -3.12
C GLU A 513 -40.46 16.02 -1.68
N GLU A 514 -40.66 16.84 -0.63
CA GLU A 514 -40.81 16.41 0.80
C GLU A 514 -39.57 15.73 1.44
N ILE A 515 -38.41 15.72 0.77
CA ILE A 515 -37.17 15.13 1.29
C ILE A 515 -36.27 16.22 1.88
N SER A 516 -35.76 16.02 3.11
CA SER A 516 -34.82 16.97 3.73
C SER A 516 -33.50 17.03 2.97
N VAL A 517 -33.21 18.22 2.43
CA VAL A 517 -31.97 18.56 1.74
C VAL A 517 -30.77 18.49 2.68
N GLU A 518 -30.93 18.90 3.93
CA GLU A 518 -29.87 18.84 4.94
C GLU A 518 -29.44 17.41 5.23
N LYS A 519 -30.40 16.47 5.30
CA LYS A 519 -30.11 15.05 5.44
C LYS A 519 -29.35 14.51 4.23
N ILE A 520 -29.74 14.88 3.02
CA ILE A 520 -29.03 14.49 1.80
C ILE A 520 -27.60 15.04 1.82
N ASN A 521 -27.42 16.31 2.19
CA ASN A 521 -26.10 16.93 2.29
C ASN A 521 -25.20 16.17 3.28
N LEU A 522 -25.72 15.78 4.45
CA LEU A 522 -24.98 14.98 5.42
C LEU A 522 -24.57 13.60 4.87
N ILE A 523 -25.48 12.91 4.16
CA ILE A 523 -25.15 11.63 3.52
C ILE A 523 -24.07 11.81 2.45
N ALA A 524 -24.16 12.88 1.64
CA ALA A 524 -23.19 13.20 0.61
C ALA A 524 -21.81 13.54 1.19
N GLU A 525 -21.77 14.28 2.30
CA GLU A 525 -20.54 14.55 3.05
C GLU A 525 -19.93 13.26 3.61
N ILE A 526 -20.74 12.36 4.18
CA ILE A 526 -20.26 11.06 4.68
C ILE A 526 -19.69 10.20 3.55
N LEU A 527 -20.34 10.18 2.38
CA LEU A 527 -19.80 9.47 1.21
C LEU A 527 -18.45 10.04 0.78
N SER A 528 -18.35 11.36 0.66
CA SER A 528 -17.08 12.04 0.35
C SER A 528 -16.00 11.75 1.40
N LEU A 529 -16.35 11.75 2.68
CA LEU A 529 -15.42 11.36 3.75
C LEU A 529 -14.98 9.91 3.63
N ALA A 530 -15.89 8.99 3.30
CA ALA A 530 -15.58 7.58 3.13
C ALA A 530 -14.59 7.37 1.98
N ASP A 531 -14.85 7.97 0.82
CA ASP A 531 -13.98 7.91 -0.36
C ASP A 531 -12.57 8.43 -0.06
N LEU A 532 -12.50 9.63 0.53
CA LEU A 532 -11.24 10.31 0.82
C LEU A 532 -10.43 9.64 1.95
N SER A 533 -11.09 8.97 2.91
CA SER A 533 -10.41 8.37 4.07
C SER A 533 -10.18 6.86 3.96
N VAL A 534 -10.80 6.16 2.99
CA VAL A 534 -10.80 4.68 2.95
C VAL A 534 -9.39 4.11 2.87
N THR A 535 -8.48 4.74 2.13
CA THR A 535 -7.09 4.29 2.01
C THR A 535 -6.39 4.20 3.36
N TYR A 536 -6.65 5.15 4.26
CA TYR A 536 -6.02 5.25 5.58
C TYR A 536 -6.75 4.40 6.64
N LEU A 537 -8.08 4.27 6.52
CA LEU A 537 -8.88 3.43 7.44
C LEU A 537 -8.76 1.93 7.15
N SER A 538 -8.48 1.55 5.90
CA SER A 538 -8.47 0.15 5.46
C SER A 538 -7.08 -0.51 5.48
N SER A 539 -6.01 0.29 5.49
CA SER A 539 -4.64 -0.17 5.22
C SER A 539 -3.72 -0.05 6.43
N ASP A 540 -2.70 -0.91 6.48
CA ASP A 540 -1.53 -0.70 7.36
C ASP A 540 -0.63 0.41 6.75
N PRO A 541 0.23 1.09 7.54
CA PRO A 541 0.99 2.25 7.08
C PRO A 541 1.77 2.06 5.77
N LEU A 542 2.46 0.93 5.60
CA LEU A 542 3.23 0.64 4.38
C LEU A 542 2.35 0.46 3.14
N LEU A 543 1.17 -0.16 3.31
CA LEU A 543 0.22 -0.34 2.22
C LEU A 543 -0.48 0.98 1.88
N ALA A 544 -0.83 1.78 2.90
CA ALA A 544 -1.35 3.14 2.72
C ALA A 544 -0.35 3.98 1.91
N TRP A 545 0.95 3.91 2.23
CA TRP A 545 1.98 4.64 1.49
C TRP A 545 2.07 4.21 0.03
N ASN A 546 2.05 2.90 -0.22
CA ASN A 546 2.03 2.40 -1.60
C ASN A 546 0.81 2.92 -2.38
N ARG A 547 -0.38 2.92 -1.77
CA ARG A 547 -1.61 3.42 -2.40
C ARG A 547 -1.56 4.92 -2.66
N VAL A 548 -1.01 5.71 -1.73
CA VAL A 548 -0.80 7.16 -1.91
C VAL A 548 0.16 7.41 -3.08
N VAL A 549 1.27 6.68 -3.17
CA VAL A 549 2.19 6.80 -4.31
C VAL A 549 1.47 6.48 -5.62
N LYS A 550 0.68 5.41 -5.67
CA LYS A 550 -0.10 5.04 -6.86
C LYS A 550 -1.11 6.11 -7.24
N LEU A 551 -1.82 6.69 -6.27
CA LEU A 551 -2.73 7.82 -6.50
C LEU A 551 -1.98 9.01 -7.13
N TYR A 552 -0.80 9.35 -6.63
CA TYR A 552 0.01 10.46 -7.17
C TYR A 552 0.55 10.16 -8.56
N GLU A 553 1.00 8.93 -8.81
CA GLU A 553 1.42 8.47 -10.14
C GLU A 553 0.28 8.48 -11.16
N GLU A 554 -0.94 8.16 -10.71
CA GLU A 554 -2.15 8.18 -11.52
C GLU A 554 -2.54 9.63 -11.87
N LEU A 555 -2.53 10.52 -10.87
CA LEU A 555 -2.84 11.96 -10.99
C LEU A 555 -1.71 12.79 -11.62
N ASP A 556 -0.57 12.18 -11.96
CA ASP A 556 0.64 12.85 -12.45
C ASP A 556 1.15 13.96 -11.51
N PHE A 557 1.00 13.75 -10.20
CA PHE A 557 1.51 14.65 -9.17
C PHE A 557 2.96 14.31 -8.80
N PRO A 558 3.79 15.32 -8.45
CA PRO A 558 5.14 15.06 -7.96
C PRO A 558 5.12 14.19 -6.70
N ILE A 559 5.69 12.98 -6.77
CA ILE A 559 5.78 12.05 -5.63
C ILE A 559 6.51 12.69 -4.43
N VAL A 560 7.44 13.61 -4.69
CA VAL A 560 8.15 14.38 -3.65
C VAL A 560 7.23 15.23 -2.79
N GLU A 561 6.02 15.57 -3.26
CA GLU A 561 5.03 16.31 -2.48
C GLU A 561 4.01 15.39 -1.78
N ALA A 562 4.02 14.08 -2.04
CA ALA A 562 3.00 13.17 -1.56
C ALA A 562 2.93 13.13 -0.04
N VAL A 563 4.08 13.11 0.65
CA VAL A 563 4.14 13.08 2.11
C VAL A 563 3.51 14.32 2.72
N SER A 564 3.93 15.50 2.29
CA SER A 564 3.52 16.78 2.89
C SER A 564 2.07 17.10 2.59
N ARG A 565 1.59 16.77 1.39
CA ARG A 565 0.18 16.90 1.01
C ARG A 565 -0.68 15.88 1.73
N THR A 566 -0.24 14.62 1.88
CA THR A 566 -0.97 13.61 2.68
C THR A 566 -0.99 14.00 4.15
N ASP A 567 0.10 14.54 4.70
CA ASP A 567 0.17 15.04 6.07
C ASP A 567 -0.85 16.16 6.31
N ARG A 568 -0.83 17.19 5.45
CA ARG A 568 -1.81 18.28 5.47
C ARG A 568 -3.25 17.75 5.34
N PHE A 569 -3.46 16.81 4.44
CA PHE A 569 -4.76 16.18 4.22
C PHE A 569 -5.23 15.44 5.49
N LEU A 570 -4.36 14.64 6.13
CA LEU A 570 -4.68 13.95 7.37
C LEU A 570 -4.98 14.94 8.51
N SER A 571 -4.24 16.03 8.63
CA SER A 571 -4.53 17.08 9.62
C SER A 571 -5.92 17.68 9.40
N LEU A 572 -6.24 18.10 8.18
CA LEU A 572 -7.56 18.69 7.85
C LEU A 572 -8.71 17.72 8.16
N PHE A 573 -8.56 16.45 7.79
CA PHE A 573 -9.56 15.41 8.11
C PHE A 573 -9.67 15.16 9.61
N SER A 574 -8.52 15.06 10.29
CA SER A 574 -8.47 14.82 11.72
C SER A 574 -9.06 15.97 12.53
N GLU A 575 -9.13 17.18 11.98
CA GLU A 575 -9.72 18.36 12.62
C GLU A 575 -11.22 18.50 12.37
N GLY A 576 -11.74 17.92 11.28
CA GLY A 576 -13.14 18.01 10.86
C GLY A 576 -14.13 17.46 11.90
N SER A 577 -15.12 18.27 12.28
CA SER A 577 -16.10 17.93 13.33
C SER A 577 -16.93 16.68 12.99
N LEU A 578 -17.40 16.57 11.75
CA LEU A 578 -18.21 15.43 11.29
C LEU A 578 -17.40 14.12 11.30
N PHE A 579 -16.17 14.14 10.79
CA PHE A 579 -15.31 12.96 10.77
C PHE A 579 -14.99 12.49 12.19
N LYS A 580 -14.65 13.42 13.10
CA LYS A 580 -14.44 13.13 14.53
C LYS A 580 -15.68 12.49 15.17
N ASP A 581 -16.87 13.04 14.95
CA ASP A 581 -18.13 12.46 15.47
C ASP A 581 -18.28 11.00 14.98
N ILE A 582 -18.10 10.76 13.68
CA ILE A 582 -18.26 9.42 13.10
C ILE A 582 -17.31 8.40 13.71
N ILE A 583 -15.99 8.68 13.72
CA ILE A 583 -15.00 7.67 14.13
C ILE A 583 -15.01 7.40 15.64
N THR A 584 -15.43 8.37 16.45
CA THR A 584 -15.49 8.24 17.92
C THR A 584 -16.74 7.52 18.41
N ARG A 585 -17.73 7.28 17.54
CA ARG A 585 -18.94 6.54 17.89
C ARG A 585 -18.62 5.10 18.30
N LYS A 586 -19.32 4.64 19.34
CA LYS A 586 -19.19 3.28 19.91
C LYS A 586 -19.39 2.17 18.86
N ASN A 587 -20.29 2.39 17.91
CA ASN A 587 -20.64 1.40 16.89
C ASN A 587 -19.71 1.41 15.67
N PHE A 588 -18.81 2.39 15.55
CA PHE A 588 -17.82 2.40 14.49
C PHE A 588 -16.75 1.31 14.75
N PRO A 589 -16.35 0.51 13.75
CA PRO A 589 -15.47 -0.63 13.96
C PRO A 589 -14.09 -0.27 14.52
N GLU A 590 -13.69 -0.94 15.60
CA GLU A 590 -12.42 -0.70 16.29
C GLU A 590 -11.20 -0.93 15.39
N ALA A 591 -11.26 -1.94 14.50
CA ALA A 591 -10.17 -2.23 13.56
C ALA A 591 -9.83 -1.02 12.66
N PHE A 592 -10.84 -0.23 12.26
CA PHE A 592 -10.62 0.95 11.43
C PHE A 592 -10.04 2.12 12.25
N ARG A 593 -10.48 2.32 13.50
CA ARG A 593 -9.85 3.29 14.41
C ARG A 593 -8.37 3.00 14.63
N GLN A 594 -8.04 1.74 14.89
CA GLN A 594 -6.65 1.34 15.12
C GLN A 594 -5.78 1.59 13.88
N LYS A 595 -6.28 1.25 12.68
CA LYS A 595 -5.57 1.52 11.43
C LYS A 595 -5.41 3.02 11.18
N TRP A 596 -6.46 3.80 11.35
CA TRP A 596 -6.39 5.26 11.27
C TRP A 596 -5.33 5.81 12.20
N ASN A 597 -5.31 5.41 13.47
CA ASN A 597 -4.31 5.88 14.43
C ASN A 597 -2.89 5.47 14.03
N ASN A 598 -2.69 4.23 13.59
CA ASN A 598 -1.37 3.76 13.14
C ASN A 598 -0.88 4.52 11.90
N VAL A 599 -1.78 4.77 10.95
CA VAL A 599 -1.48 5.51 9.71
C VAL A 599 -1.25 6.98 10.03
N TYR A 600 -2.10 7.60 10.84
CA TYR A 600 -1.91 8.97 11.30
C TYR A 600 -0.58 9.12 12.02
N GLN A 601 -0.27 8.25 13.00
CA GLN A 601 1.03 8.24 13.66
C GLN A 601 2.18 8.07 12.65
N PHE A 602 2.05 7.18 11.67
CA PHE A 602 3.12 6.95 10.70
C PHE A 602 3.32 8.13 9.74
N PHE A 603 2.26 8.69 9.17
CA PHE A 603 2.32 9.75 8.16
C PHE A 603 2.47 11.14 8.76
N HIS A 604 1.79 11.42 9.87
CA HIS A 604 1.81 12.72 10.54
C HIS A 604 2.93 12.78 11.57
N GLU A 605 2.92 11.93 12.60
CA GLU A 605 3.95 11.99 13.66
C GLU A 605 5.32 11.49 13.16
N GLY A 606 5.32 10.50 12.27
CA GLY A 606 6.49 9.93 11.63
C GLY A 606 7.06 10.78 10.49
N ASN A 607 6.36 11.84 10.06
CA ASN A 607 6.90 12.81 9.11
C ASN A 607 8.19 13.41 9.68
N PRO A 608 9.35 13.26 9.02
CA PRO A 608 10.60 13.88 9.45
C PRO A 608 10.48 15.37 9.73
N SER A 609 9.60 16.09 9.05
CA SER A 609 9.31 17.50 9.34
C SER A 609 8.66 17.72 10.71
N ASN A 610 7.69 16.87 11.10
CA ASN A 610 7.07 16.92 12.43
C ASN A 610 8.01 16.38 13.50
N LYS A 611 8.76 15.30 13.19
CA LYS A 611 9.84 14.80 14.04
C LYS A 611 10.89 15.88 14.31
N ILE A 612 11.33 16.63 13.29
CA ILE A 612 12.30 17.73 13.41
C ILE A 612 11.72 18.87 14.21
N ASN A 613 10.49 19.30 13.94
CA ASN A 613 9.87 20.38 14.70
C ASN A 613 9.69 20.01 16.18
N ASN A 614 9.32 18.76 16.48
CA ASN A 614 9.23 18.25 17.85
C ASN A 614 10.61 18.12 18.51
N LEU A 615 11.63 17.67 17.75
CA LEU A 615 13.02 17.60 18.19
C LEU A 615 13.55 18.99 18.56
N ILE A 616 13.33 20.00 17.71
CA ILE A 616 13.70 21.39 17.96
C ILE A 616 12.97 21.90 19.21
N LEU A 617 11.67 21.66 19.32
CA LEU A 617 10.88 22.11 20.47
C LEU A 617 11.40 21.50 21.78
N ASN A 618 11.63 20.18 21.79
CA ASN A 618 12.18 19.46 22.93
C ASN A 618 13.61 19.93 23.26
N ALA A 619 14.44 20.17 22.25
CA ALA A 619 15.80 20.66 22.43
C ALA A 619 15.79 22.04 23.10
N LYS A 620 14.90 22.95 22.68
CA LYS A 620 14.73 24.27 23.29
C LYS A 620 14.32 24.24 24.77
N THR A 621 13.74 23.15 25.25
CA THR A 621 13.42 23.01 26.69
C THR A 621 14.61 22.58 27.54
N LYS A 622 15.69 22.06 26.93
CA LYS A 622 16.81 21.40 27.63
C LYS A 622 18.18 22.01 27.33
N TYR A 623 18.33 22.71 26.22
CA TYR A 623 19.60 23.24 25.70
C TYR A 623 19.47 24.73 25.39
N ASP A 624 20.60 25.42 25.45
CA ASP A 624 20.67 26.88 25.31
C ASP A 624 20.41 27.34 23.86
N LYS A 625 20.84 26.53 22.89
CA LYS A 625 20.71 26.81 21.45
C LYS A 625 20.45 25.56 20.65
N VAL A 626 19.73 25.72 19.54
CA VAL A 626 19.57 24.70 18.51
C VAL A 626 20.37 25.07 17.26
N ASN A 627 21.36 24.24 16.95
CA ASN A 627 22.21 24.33 15.77
C ASN A 627 21.79 23.27 14.75
N MET A 628 21.65 23.66 13.48
CA MET A 628 21.22 22.74 12.42
C MET A 628 22.11 22.85 11.18
N ASP A 629 22.65 21.73 10.72
CA ASP A 629 23.18 21.62 9.36
C ASP A 629 22.18 20.87 8.49
N ALA A 630 21.46 21.61 7.65
CA ALA A 630 20.41 21.02 6.83
C ALA A 630 20.97 20.29 5.60
N MET A 631 22.24 20.47 5.24
CA MET A 631 22.80 19.86 4.02
C MET A 631 24.21 19.30 4.28
N THR A 632 24.33 18.51 5.35
CA THR A 632 25.61 17.97 5.77
C THR A 632 26.12 16.95 4.75
N ILE A 633 27.38 17.11 4.36
CA ILE A 633 28.10 16.16 3.51
C ILE A 633 29.06 15.32 4.37
N ASN A 634 29.50 15.86 5.51
CA ASN A 634 30.33 15.20 6.50
C ASN A 634 29.93 15.68 7.90
N CYS A 635 29.66 14.75 8.82
CA CYS A 635 29.24 15.07 10.18
C CYS A 635 30.38 15.43 11.15
N ASP A 636 31.66 15.30 10.77
CA ASP A 636 32.82 15.52 11.64
C ASP A 636 32.79 16.88 12.36
N PHE A 637 32.35 17.93 11.66
CA PHE A 637 32.21 19.28 12.25
C PHE A 637 31.13 19.33 13.34
N LEU A 638 29.97 18.72 13.10
CA LEU A 638 28.87 18.68 14.06
C LEU A 638 29.23 17.82 15.27
N ILE A 639 29.86 16.66 15.06
CA ILE A 639 30.33 15.79 16.15
C ILE A 639 31.34 16.53 17.03
N THR A 640 32.32 17.20 16.42
CA THR A 640 33.36 17.94 17.16
C THR A 640 32.75 19.06 18.02
N ASN A 641 31.76 19.79 17.48
CA ASN A 641 31.09 20.85 18.23
C ASN A 641 30.14 20.31 19.29
N ALA A 642 29.39 19.24 19.01
CA ALA A 642 28.54 18.59 20.00
C ALA A 642 29.35 18.08 21.21
N LEU A 643 30.54 17.52 20.97
CA LEU A 643 31.45 17.09 22.04
C LEU A 643 32.01 18.26 22.88
N LYS A 644 32.27 19.42 22.25
CA LYS A 644 32.81 20.61 22.92
C LYS A 644 31.75 21.41 23.67
N ASN A 645 30.55 21.53 23.12
CA ASN A 645 29.47 22.40 23.60
C ASN A 645 28.26 21.57 24.04
N LYS A 646 28.35 20.94 25.23
CA LYS A 646 27.31 20.04 25.74
C LYS A 646 25.98 20.73 26.10
N ASN A 647 25.98 22.05 26.25
CA ASN A 647 24.81 22.87 26.52
C ASN A 647 24.04 23.26 25.25
N GLU A 648 24.60 23.00 24.06
CA GLU A 648 23.94 23.26 22.79
C GLU A 648 23.50 21.96 22.12
N TYR A 649 22.40 22.00 21.38
CA TYR A 649 21.87 20.86 20.64
C TYR A 649 22.19 20.97 19.15
N TYR A 650 22.58 19.86 18.53
CA TYR A 650 23.00 19.81 17.13
C TYR A 650 22.12 18.84 16.34
N ILE A 651 21.67 19.27 15.16
CA ILE A 651 20.86 18.47 14.24
C ILE A 651 21.55 18.42 12.88
N ALA A 652 21.80 17.22 12.38
CA ALA A 652 22.34 17.00 11.04
C ALA A 652 21.27 16.38 10.13
N ILE A 653 21.02 16.98 8.97
CA ILE A 653 20.24 16.34 7.89
C ILE A 653 21.22 15.83 6.85
N VAL A 654 21.21 14.51 6.63
CA VAL A 654 22.22 13.81 5.82
C VAL A 654 21.54 13.05 4.70
N ARG A 655 21.92 13.38 3.46
CA ARG A 655 21.41 12.67 2.27
C ARG A 655 22.21 11.40 1.96
N ASN A 656 23.52 11.41 2.25
CA ASN A 656 24.41 10.30 1.91
C ASN A 656 24.34 9.18 2.96
N LYS A 657 23.87 8.02 2.55
CA LYS A 657 23.74 6.82 3.38
C LYS A 657 25.07 6.34 3.97
N ASP A 658 26.15 6.38 3.20
CA ASP A 658 27.49 5.97 3.67
C ASP A 658 27.94 6.86 4.83
N GLU A 659 27.62 8.15 4.77
CA GLU A 659 27.99 9.09 5.82
C GLU A 659 27.14 8.92 7.09
N ILE A 660 25.85 8.57 6.96
CA ILE A 660 25.01 8.21 8.10
C ILE A 660 25.61 7.00 8.84
N ILE A 661 25.94 5.94 8.11
CA ILE A 661 26.51 4.71 8.69
C ILE A 661 27.88 4.99 9.32
N ASN A 662 28.75 5.70 8.60
CA ASN A 662 30.07 6.11 9.10
C ASN A 662 29.92 6.92 10.40
N THR A 663 28.98 7.84 10.44
CA THR A 663 28.78 8.69 11.61
C THR A 663 28.17 7.93 12.78
N GLN A 664 27.17 7.09 12.56
CA GLN A 664 26.63 6.21 13.61
C GLN A 664 27.72 5.31 14.20
N SER A 665 28.64 4.80 13.36
CA SER A 665 29.80 4.04 13.84
C SER A 665 30.76 4.89 14.68
N LYS A 666 30.99 6.17 14.33
CA LYS A 666 31.81 7.12 15.15
C LYS A 666 31.14 7.40 16.50
N LEU A 667 29.81 7.49 16.51
CA LEU A 667 29.00 7.76 17.69
C LEU A 667 28.85 6.53 18.60
N ALA A 668 28.90 5.30 18.08
CA ALA A 668 28.82 4.09 18.90
C ALA A 668 29.93 3.99 19.97
N GLY A 669 31.05 4.71 19.79
CA GLY A 669 32.13 4.82 20.77
C GLY A 669 32.06 6.01 21.73
N HIS A 670 31.08 6.92 21.57
CA HIS A 670 30.96 8.17 22.32
C HIS A 670 29.53 8.35 22.85
N GLN A 671 29.35 8.61 24.16
CA GLN A 671 28.03 9.03 24.67
C GLN A 671 27.79 10.50 24.30
N ILE A 672 27.05 10.73 23.21
CA ILE A 672 26.65 12.07 22.75
C ILE A 672 25.12 12.16 22.80
N ASP A 673 24.60 12.91 23.77
CA ASP A 673 23.16 13.07 23.99
C ASP A 673 22.59 14.35 23.32
N ASN A 674 23.47 15.22 22.82
CA ASN A 674 23.15 16.54 22.26
C ASN A 674 23.35 16.64 20.74
N LEU A 675 23.35 15.50 20.03
CA LEU A 675 23.46 15.43 18.58
C LEU A 675 22.45 14.41 18.03
N GLU A 676 21.63 14.83 17.06
CA GLU A 676 20.74 13.95 16.32
C GLU A 676 21.09 13.98 14.83
N ILE A 677 21.12 12.80 14.21
CA ILE A 677 21.40 12.63 12.77
C ILE A 677 20.17 12.07 12.09
N LEU A 678 19.63 12.86 11.17
CA LEU A 678 18.40 12.55 10.46
C LEU A 678 18.72 12.26 9.00
N PRO A 679 18.31 11.10 8.46
CA PRO A 679 18.35 10.87 7.03
C PRO A 679 17.38 11.83 6.33
N GLY A 680 17.74 12.36 5.17
CA GLY A 680 16.77 13.11 4.36
C GLY A 680 17.35 14.09 3.34
N ASN A 681 16.48 14.61 2.49
CA ASN A 681 16.80 15.71 1.57
C ASN A 681 16.44 17.06 2.20
N SER A 682 17.43 17.94 2.30
CA SER A 682 17.32 19.30 2.83
C SER A 682 16.22 20.12 2.15
N GLU A 683 16.14 20.03 0.82
CA GLU A 683 15.17 20.75 -0.01
C GLU A 683 13.73 20.38 0.33
N ASN A 684 13.51 19.13 0.75
CA ASN A 684 12.19 18.62 1.12
C ASN A 684 11.85 18.90 2.57
N ILE A 685 12.83 19.12 3.45
CA ILE A 685 12.60 19.24 4.90
C ILE A 685 12.55 20.70 5.33
N LEU A 686 13.43 21.55 4.77
CA LEU A 686 13.56 22.96 5.13
C LEU A 686 12.26 23.77 5.06
N PRO A 687 11.39 23.61 4.03
CA PRO A 687 10.14 24.35 3.95
C PRO A 687 9.22 24.13 5.16
N PHE A 688 9.29 22.95 5.78
CA PHE A 688 8.39 22.53 6.86
C PHE A 688 8.92 22.81 8.26
N ILE A 689 10.17 23.25 8.41
CA ILE A 689 10.66 23.74 9.71
C ILE A 689 9.88 25.00 10.06
N LYS A 690 9.42 25.12 11.31
CA LYS A 690 8.69 26.31 11.77
C LYS A 690 9.56 27.56 11.65
N ASP A 691 8.94 28.68 11.29
CA ASP A 691 9.65 29.96 11.23
C ASP A 691 10.19 30.35 12.61
N LYS A 692 11.36 30.98 12.64
CA LYS A 692 12.08 31.38 13.87
C LYS A 692 12.40 30.24 14.84
N ALA A 693 12.40 29.00 14.38
CA ALA A 693 12.59 27.83 15.23
C ALA A 693 14.07 27.46 15.46
N VAL A 694 14.99 27.83 14.57
CA VAL A 694 16.41 27.43 14.65
C VAL A 694 17.28 28.62 15.04
N ASP A 695 18.21 28.42 15.97
CA ASP A 695 19.08 29.49 16.45
C ASP A 695 20.29 29.67 15.55
N ASN A 696 20.95 28.58 15.16
CA ASN A 696 22.05 28.67 14.19
C ASN A 696 21.90 27.66 13.06
N PHE A 697 22.06 28.10 11.82
CA PHE A 697 22.29 27.19 10.70
C PHE A 697 23.78 27.04 10.44
N ILE A 698 24.20 25.83 10.08
CA ILE A 698 25.59 25.52 9.72
C ILE A 698 25.59 25.06 8.26
N ILE A 699 26.58 25.51 7.48
CA ILE A 699 26.77 25.12 6.08
C ILE A 699 28.18 24.53 5.95
N THR A 700 28.25 23.20 5.80
CA THR A 700 29.52 22.44 5.60
C THR A 700 29.82 22.08 4.15
N LEU A 701 29.02 22.60 3.19
CA LEU A 701 29.10 22.31 1.75
C LEU A 701 30.50 22.53 1.14
N PHE A 702 31.26 23.48 1.68
CA PHE A 702 32.58 23.87 1.19
C PHE A 702 33.73 23.01 1.74
N CYS A 703 33.41 21.93 2.48
CA CYS A 703 34.39 20.96 2.99
C CYS A 703 34.44 19.65 2.16
N ASP A 704 33.74 19.57 1.02
CA ASP A 704 33.70 18.35 0.19
C ASP A 704 34.84 18.28 -0.83
N LYS A 705 35.55 17.14 -0.87
CA LYS A 705 36.66 16.82 -1.80
C LYS A 705 36.19 16.14 -3.09
N SER A 706 34.91 15.80 -3.22
CA SER A 706 34.40 15.14 -4.42
C SER A 706 34.49 16.07 -5.64
N LYS A 707 35.19 15.65 -6.70
CA LYS A 707 35.42 16.43 -7.95
C LYS A 707 34.15 16.66 -8.79
N LYS A 708 32.95 16.32 -8.29
CA LYS A 708 31.71 16.54 -9.05
C LYS A 708 31.46 18.04 -9.10
N MET A 709 31.35 18.61 -10.31
CA MET A 709 30.98 20.01 -10.55
C MET A 709 29.54 20.25 -10.08
N ILE A 710 29.36 20.40 -8.76
CA ILE A 710 28.15 20.90 -8.16
C ILE A 710 28.31 22.42 -8.10
N ASN A 711 27.32 23.17 -8.60
CA ASN A 711 27.32 24.64 -8.52
C ASN A 711 27.03 25.08 -7.07
N ARG A 712 28.07 25.06 -6.22
CA ARG A 712 28.02 25.37 -4.78
C ARG A 712 27.48 26.78 -4.50
N GLU A 713 27.72 27.72 -5.41
CA GLU A 713 27.28 29.11 -5.30
C GLU A 713 25.75 29.22 -5.42
N ASN A 714 25.14 28.56 -6.40
CA ASN A 714 23.68 28.51 -6.53
C ASN A 714 23.01 27.85 -5.33
N ILE A 715 23.62 26.78 -4.80
CA ILE A 715 23.11 26.11 -3.60
C ILE A 715 23.17 27.05 -2.39
N LEU A 716 24.28 27.77 -2.20
CA LEU A 716 24.41 28.73 -1.12
C LEU A 716 23.34 29.82 -1.22
N ARG A 717 23.07 30.38 -2.41
CA ARG A 717 21.99 31.35 -2.64
C ARG A 717 20.64 30.82 -2.16
N ASN A 718 20.26 29.62 -2.61
CA ASN A 718 19.00 28.99 -2.23
C ASN A 718 18.90 28.74 -0.72
N LEU A 719 19.99 28.32 -0.07
CA LEU A 719 20.03 28.10 1.38
C LEU A 719 19.90 29.40 2.17
N LEU A 720 20.61 30.47 1.77
CA LEU A 720 20.51 31.78 2.43
C LEU A 720 19.08 32.32 2.37
N THR A 721 18.42 32.21 1.21
CA THR A 721 17.00 32.55 1.08
C THR A 721 16.12 31.71 1.99
N ALA A 722 16.29 30.38 1.97
CA ALA A 722 15.47 29.46 2.76
C ALA A 722 15.66 29.61 4.27
N TYR A 723 16.87 29.88 4.75
CA TYR A 723 17.18 29.99 6.19
C TYR A 723 16.65 31.29 6.81
N SER A 724 16.48 32.35 6.02
CA SER A 724 16.10 33.69 6.52
C SER A 724 14.83 33.72 7.36
N SER A 725 13.78 32.99 6.95
CA SER A 725 12.52 32.89 7.70
C SER A 725 12.60 31.92 8.88
N LYS A 726 13.49 30.92 8.81
CA LYS A 726 13.63 29.84 9.80
C LYS A 726 14.50 30.23 11.00
N LEU A 727 15.39 31.19 10.82
CA LEU A 727 16.27 31.73 11.88
C LEU A 727 15.49 32.50 12.95
N SER A 728 15.82 32.22 14.21
CA SER A 728 15.39 32.99 15.37
C SER A 728 15.87 34.44 15.31
N GLN A 729 15.38 35.31 16.20
CA GLN A 729 15.61 36.76 16.09
C GLN A 729 17.10 37.14 16.22
N GLU A 730 17.85 36.43 17.04
CA GLU A 730 19.30 36.60 17.22
C GLU A 730 20.11 35.54 16.46
N GLY A 731 19.44 34.73 15.63
CA GLY A 731 20.06 33.58 15.02
C GLY A 731 21.14 33.90 13.99
N THR A 732 22.09 32.99 13.82
CA THR A 732 23.25 33.16 12.93
C THR A 732 23.36 32.04 11.90
N ILE A 733 24.07 32.29 10.80
CA ILE A 733 24.48 31.24 9.86
C ILE A 733 26.00 31.12 9.93
N GLN A 734 26.51 29.91 10.13
CA GLN A 734 27.93 29.59 10.12
C GLN A 734 28.28 28.89 8.82
N ILE A 735 29.21 29.46 8.05
CA ILE A 735 29.71 28.86 6.81
C ILE A 735 31.12 28.35 7.08
N VAL A 736 31.31 27.04 6.92
CA VAL A 736 32.59 26.35 7.16
C VAL A 736 33.30 26.15 5.82
N ILE A 737 34.55 26.60 5.71
CA ILE A 737 35.29 26.69 4.45
C ILE A 737 36.72 26.17 4.63
N GLU A 738 37.21 25.38 3.67
CA GLU A 738 38.58 24.84 3.67
C GLU A 738 39.59 25.75 2.92
N ASN A 739 39.15 26.65 2.03
CA ASN A 739 40.05 27.44 1.17
C ASN A 739 39.64 28.93 1.04
N ASP A 740 40.61 29.85 1.19
CA ASP A 740 40.43 31.30 1.00
C ASP A 740 39.97 31.71 -0.41
N VAL A 741 40.19 30.86 -1.42
CA VAL A 741 39.65 31.09 -2.77
C VAL A 741 38.13 30.97 -2.79
N GLU A 742 37.55 30.02 -2.04
CA GLU A 742 36.10 29.87 -1.92
C GLU A 742 35.51 31.00 -1.07
N LEU A 743 36.21 31.41 0.00
CA LEU A 743 35.85 32.59 0.81
C LEU A 743 35.61 33.84 -0.06
N LYS A 744 36.55 34.14 -0.97
CA LYS A 744 36.43 35.31 -1.86
C LYS A 744 35.24 35.22 -2.82
N ARG A 745 34.81 34.00 -3.19
CA ARG A 745 33.66 33.78 -4.08
C ARG A 745 32.32 33.90 -3.36
N ILE A 746 32.25 33.55 -2.08
CA ILE A 746 31.00 33.58 -1.33
C ILE A 746 30.67 34.93 -0.68
N ILE A 747 31.68 35.76 -0.40
CA ILE A 747 31.48 37.08 0.24
C ILE A 747 30.45 37.94 -0.52
N PRO A 748 30.51 38.07 -1.86
CA PRO A 748 29.50 38.81 -2.62
C PRO A 748 28.08 38.22 -2.45
N LEU A 749 27.97 36.89 -2.40
CA LEU A 749 26.69 36.18 -2.25
C LEU A 749 26.01 36.48 -0.92
N ILE A 750 26.80 36.61 0.15
CA ILE A 750 26.32 36.95 1.50
C ILE A 750 25.71 38.35 1.52
N SER A 751 26.40 39.33 0.90
CA SER A 751 25.95 40.72 0.84
C SER A 751 24.69 40.89 -0.02
N GLU A 752 24.51 40.07 -1.07
CA GLU A 752 23.31 40.08 -1.92
C GLU A 752 22.03 39.58 -1.21
N HIS A 753 22.14 38.93 -0.04
CA HIS A 753 21.02 38.37 0.71
C HIS A 753 20.80 39.05 2.07
N ASP A 754 21.25 40.30 2.22
CA ASP A 754 21.08 41.13 3.43
C ASP A 754 21.70 40.53 4.71
N TYR A 755 22.76 39.73 4.57
CA TYR A 755 23.54 39.23 5.69
C TYR A 755 24.83 40.03 5.87
N LYS A 756 25.24 40.23 7.12
CA LYS A 756 26.53 40.81 7.49
C LYS A 756 27.40 39.77 8.20
N ILE A 757 28.67 39.74 7.85
CA ILE A 757 29.68 38.96 8.58
C ILE A 757 29.91 39.59 9.95
N THR A 758 29.67 38.81 11.01
CA THR A 758 29.81 39.24 12.39
C THR A 758 31.10 38.71 13.01
N GLU A 759 31.51 37.49 12.67
CA GLU A 759 32.73 36.85 13.19
C GLU A 759 33.42 36.00 12.12
N SER A 760 34.74 35.82 12.25
CA SER A 760 35.54 34.93 11.40
C SER A 760 36.59 34.24 12.26
N ASN A 761 36.42 32.94 12.51
CA ASN A 761 37.28 32.16 13.39
C ASN A 761 37.98 31.03 12.62
N GLU A 762 39.22 30.71 13.01
CA GLU A 762 39.94 29.53 12.50
C GLU A 762 39.77 28.37 13.49
N MET A 763 39.45 27.18 12.97
CA MET A 763 39.26 25.97 13.75
C MET A 763 39.99 24.80 13.10
N ILE A 764 40.58 23.94 13.93
CA ILE A 764 41.19 22.70 13.46
C ILE A 764 40.17 21.57 13.60
N LEU A 765 39.78 20.98 12.47
CA LEU A 765 38.98 19.76 12.39
C LEU A 765 39.89 18.54 12.56
N THR A 766 39.63 17.74 13.58
CA THR A 766 40.30 16.45 13.83
C THR A 766 39.36 15.30 13.47
N LYS A 767 39.87 14.30 12.74
CA LYS A 767 39.12 13.05 12.51
C LYS A 767 38.96 12.31 13.84
N VAL A 768 37.72 11.94 14.18
CA VAL A 768 37.34 11.36 15.48
C VAL A 768 37.92 9.94 15.70
N ASN A 769 38.49 9.29 14.68
CA ASN A 769 38.82 7.85 14.72
C ASN A 769 40.27 7.45 15.07
N ASN A 770 41.14 8.34 15.57
CA ASN A 770 42.42 7.88 16.14
C ASN A 770 43.12 8.94 17.02
N PRO A 771 43.24 8.75 18.35
CA PRO A 771 43.99 9.66 19.20
C PRO A 771 45.52 9.56 19.00
N GLU A 772 46.03 8.58 18.25
CA GLU A 772 47.46 8.37 18.02
C GLU A 772 47.98 8.80 16.64
N ILE A 773 47.13 9.33 15.75
CA ILE A 773 47.58 9.84 14.43
C ILE A 773 47.26 11.33 14.33
N LEU A 774 48.21 12.15 14.76
CA LEU A 774 48.18 13.63 14.70
C LEU A 774 48.30 14.22 13.27
N PHE A 775 48.31 13.39 12.22
CA PHE A 775 48.74 13.77 10.87
C PHE A 775 47.62 14.10 9.85
N ASP A 776 46.35 14.20 10.27
CA ASP A 776 45.26 14.61 9.36
C ASP A 776 44.33 15.65 10.03
N SER A 777 44.95 16.67 10.65
CA SER A 777 44.31 17.88 11.17
C SER A 777 44.08 18.88 10.03
N ARG A 778 42.85 19.37 9.88
CA ARG A 778 42.50 20.30 8.79
C ARG A 778 42.14 21.68 9.34
N PRO A 779 42.87 22.74 8.97
CA PRO A 779 42.43 24.09 9.29
C PRO A 779 41.20 24.42 8.43
N VAL A 780 40.11 24.81 9.08
CA VAL A 780 38.92 25.38 8.44
C VAL A 780 38.66 26.77 8.99
N LYS A 781 38.11 27.62 8.13
CA LYS A 781 37.65 28.95 8.50
C LYS A 781 36.13 28.93 8.63
N ILE A 782 35.64 29.45 9.75
CA ILE A 782 34.22 29.55 10.05
C ILE A 782 33.85 31.03 9.97
N ILE A 783 32.96 31.36 9.04
CA ILE A 783 32.37 32.69 8.96
C ILE A 783 31.00 32.64 9.60
N THR A 784 30.76 33.52 10.56
CA THR A 784 29.43 33.73 11.13
C THR A 784 28.79 34.95 10.46
N ILE A 785 27.56 34.78 9.98
CA ILE A 785 26.77 35.85 9.37
C ILE A 785 25.42 36.01 10.07
N GLN A 786 24.90 37.23 10.08
CA GLN A 786 23.62 37.59 10.70
C GLN A 786 22.83 38.54 9.82
N ASN A 787 21.50 38.42 9.81
CA ASN A 787 20.61 39.21 8.94
C ASN A 787 20.48 40.66 9.45
N LEU A 788 20.56 41.63 8.53
CA LEU A 788 20.56 43.07 8.82
C LEU A 788 19.21 43.65 9.29
N TYR A 789 18.07 43.05 8.92
CA TYR A 789 16.75 43.69 9.04
C TYR A 789 15.92 43.31 10.29
N LYS A 790 16.37 42.39 11.16
CA LYS A 790 15.59 41.97 12.36
C LYS A 790 15.88 42.77 13.63
N ASN A 791 16.87 43.68 13.63
CA ASN A 791 17.29 44.44 14.82
C ASN A 791 16.71 45.86 14.93
N THR A 792 15.90 46.32 13.96
CA THR A 792 15.45 47.72 13.89
C THR A 792 14.05 48.00 14.47
N ASN A 793 13.24 46.99 14.80
CA ASN A 793 11.88 47.22 15.32
C ASN A 793 11.77 47.52 16.82
N ASN A 794 12.89 47.61 17.57
CA ASN A 794 12.86 47.81 19.02
C ASN A 794 13.41 49.17 19.51
N ARG A 795 13.56 50.18 18.63
CA ARG A 795 14.04 51.51 19.04
C ARG A 795 13.09 52.69 18.86
N ASN A 796 11.89 52.51 18.31
CA ASN A 796 10.89 53.56 18.23
C ASN A 796 9.53 53.03 18.67
N PHE A 797 9.23 53.08 19.97
CA PHE A 797 7.90 53.35 20.54
C PHE A 797 8.05 53.33 22.07
N ASN A 798 8.65 54.39 22.60
CA ASN A 798 8.55 54.73 24.02
C ASN A 798 8.58 56.25 24.18
N SER A 799 7.49 56.89 23.74
CA SER A 799 7.02 58.19 24.24
C SER A 799 5.73 58.60 23.52
N ASN A 800 4.59 58.42 24.18
CA ASN A 800 3.53 59.42 24.35
C ASN A 800 2.21 58.76 24.82
N ASN A 801 2.09 58.76 26.15
CA ASN A 801 0.92 59.04 26.97
C ASN A 801 -0.45 59.39 26.31
N PHE A 802 -1.47 58.89 27.02
CA PHE A 802 -2.88 59.31 27.16
C PHE A 802 -3.93 58.84 26.15
N GLY A 803 -4.97 58.17 26.69
CA GLY A 803 -6.32 58.21 26.15
C GLY A 803 -7.10 56.90 26.19
N SER A 804 -7.70 56.58 27.34
CA SER A 804 -8.86 55.69 27.45
C SER A 804 -9.96 56.07 26.46
N PHE A 805 -10.65 55.12 25.83
CA PHE A 805 -12.10 55.20 25.63
C PHE A 805 -12.70 53.82 25.36
N ASP A 806 -13.80 53.57 26.07
CA ASP A 806 -14.62 52.38 26.12
C ASP A 806 -15.33 52.03 24.80
N ASN A 807 -15.70 50.75 24.74
CA ASN A 807 -16.73 50.20 23.86
C ASN A 807 -18.04 50.99 23.91
N ASN A 808 -18.66 51.19 22.74
CA ASN A 808 -20.11 51.06 22.54
C ASN A 808 -20.42 51.01 21.03
N ALA A 809 -20.75 49.80 20.54
CA ALA A 809 -21.75 49.45 19.51
C ALA A 809 -21.41 48.09 18.89
#